data_AF-A0A957K2M9-F1
#
_entry.id   AF-A0A957K2M9-F1
#
_cell.length_a   1.000
_cell.length_b   1.000
_cell.length_c   1.000
_cell.angle_alpha   90.00
_cell.angle_beta   90.00
_cell.angle_gamma   90.00
#
_symmetry.space_group_name_H-M   'P 1'
#
loop_
_entity.id
_entity.type
_entity.pdbx_description
1 polymer ?
#
loop_
_entity_poly.entity_id
_entity_poly.type
_entity_poly.pdbx_seq_one_letter_code
_entity_poly.pdbx_strand_id
1 'polypeptide(L)'
;MIVSHNRFLTSRLRHTLWLAILLLLFLVACTDEPETEAELPTSAATVAIDPTAAPTEAATATTVTEAATATASPATVEPVATTSSSGATDPGGLIQMTFDSQVGVLLDEVRADLRETIAANIMAQSEAEWLARAERQVRLTRLRLNFRGFNEAGIGPLPLTPREIWAIELDPAGPQRAEINGHDLILLNYSFKTVIVTDAASPGTVEPALAEIGGLWTEPFVFPADPDLLTQRTGNACINEAGFPPNSYDSHNYLELYDFACTADSAGALGCHRTSLPTLSCQQALDSFIGSVSSDIQFERLAWDEAVAAQYRIGPNNPGTLPDLEVVQNDLGVNHIVYRWFPPEDCALAEEAVGSAGWRRILTFNATVHNIGGEALNIGEVAAIDVLHNIFEYSPCHDHFHYSNYGAFDLVDVALPFSSKKAFCVQSTSRFSNNESSPLDHAYSCTDQGIQAGWVDEYIAGLDVQWIDITEVPVPADGLNATLGFSSNGDGFICEGEPVLDANGEQVWEPSGFFTPAGAEIDRPVCEFVDDWDRNNYAELGVFIPATGTAVTQACSFATFGPFRDCGFSEVELPEAEAICQPGDEMTVSLPADLLATDWTVRVCERSALQGGLACEYRDSLFLTGVDRDNGTVSFTCPAMRDGSPRLPGGFTLLVGPYWADGAE
;
A
#
# COMPACT_ATOMS: atom_id res chain seq x y z
N MET A 1 -52.01 44.34 10.45
CA MET A 1 -52.75 45.25 9.54
C MET A 1 -51.92 45.42 8.27
N ILE A 2 -52.50 45.03 7.12
CA ILE A 2 -52.32 45.61 5.76
C ILE A 2 -50.88 45.53 5.17
N VAL A 3 -50.54 44.52 4.34
CA VAL A 3 -50.68 44.42 2.85
C VAL A 3 -49.66 45.37 2.15
N SER A 4 -48.50 44.92 1.65
CA SER A 4 -48.17 44.15 0.42
C SER A 4 -47.68 45.02 -0.77
N HIS A 5 -46.80 44.42 -1.60
CA HIS A 5 -46.54 44.61 -3.04
C HIS A 5 -45.20 45.23 -3.53
N ASN A 6 -44.46 44.34 -4.23
CA ASN A 6 -43.79 44.50 -5.55
C ASN A 6 -42.58 45.45 -5.70
N ARG A 7 -41.59 45.21 -6.57
CA ARG A 7 -41.07 44.09 -7.41
C ARG A 7 -39.84 44.68 -8.17
N PHE A 8 -38.84 43.85 -8.46
CA PHE A 8 -37.84 43.92 -9.56
C PHE A 8 -36.99 45.20 -9.79
N LEU A 9 -35.65 45.06 -9.75
CA LEU A 9 -34.75 45.36 -10.90
C LEU A 9 -33.28 44.92 -10.63
N THR A 10 -32.89 43.87 -11.36
CA THR A 10 -31.60 43.63 -12.05
C THR A 10 -30.26 43.62 -11.28
N SER A 11 -29.75 42.39 -11.09
CA SER A 11 -28.34 42.05 -10.89
C SER A 11 -27.60 42.08 -12.24
N ARG A 12 -26.87 43.17 -12.52
CA ARG A 12 -25.80 43.25 -13.53
C ARG A 12 -24.84 44.37 -13.14
N LEU A 13 -24.16 44.24 -12.01
CA LEU A 13 -23.10 45.18 -11.58
C LEU A 13 -22.30 44.61 -10.40
N ARG A 14 -21.74 43.39 -10.55
CA ARG A 14 -20.71 42.86 -9.61
C ARG A 14 -19.54 42.12 -10.27
N HIS A 15 -19.43 42.09 -11.60
CA HIS A 15 -18.37 41.33 -12.30
C HIS A 15 -17.30 42.18 -13.01
N THR A 16 -17.19 43.47 -12.71
CA THR A 16 -16.17 44.35 -13.32
C THR A 16 -15.14 44.90 -12.33
N LEU A 17 -15.05 44.36 -11.11
CA LEU A 17 -14.06 44.80 -10.11
C LEU A 17 -13.03 43.73 -9.70
N TRP A 18 -13.15 42.50 -10.18
CA TRP A 18 -12.21 41.41 -9.86
C TRP A 18 -11.18 41.10 -10.97
N LEU A 19 -11.41 41.59 -12.19
CA LEU A 19 -10.48 41.37 -13.32
C LEU A 19 -9.30 42.36 -13.38
N ALA A 20 -9.24 43.37 -12.50
CA ALA A 20 -8.22 44.44 -12.55
C ALA A 20 -7.07 44.27 -11.54
N ILE A 21 -7.10 43.26 -10.68
CA ILE A 21 -6.07 43.05 -9.64
C ILE A 21 -5.12 41.88 -9.98
N LEU A 22 -5.50 40.96 -10.88
CA LEU A 22 -4.62 39.86 -11.29
C LEU A 22 -3.57 40.25 -12.35
N LEU A 23 -3.72 41.38 -13.04
CA LEU A 23 -2.81 41.77 -14.13
C LEU A 23 -1.59 42.60 -13.68
N LEU A 24 -1.41 42.83 -12.38
CA LEU A 24 -0.35 43.70 -11.84
C LEU A 24 0.73 42.96 -11.03
N LEU A 25 0.67 41.62 -10.94
CA LEU A 25 1.66 40.79 -10.23
C LEU A 25 2.64 40.05 -11.16
N PHE A 26 2.55 40.21 -12.48
CA PHE A 26 3.38 39.49 -13.46
C PHE A 26 4.49 40.33 -14.13
N LEU A 27 4.88 41.47 -13.58
CA LEU A 27 5.79 42.41 -14.27
C LEU A 27 6.96 42.97 -13.44
N VAL A 28 7.46 42.21 -12.44
CA VAL A 28 8.76 42.53 -11.81
C VAL A 28 9.52 41.25 -11.45
N ALA A 29 10.24 40.67 -12.41
CA ALA A 29 11.39 39.80 -12.16
C ALA A 29 12.16 39.58 -13.48
N CYS A 30 13.04 40.51 -13.85
CA CYS A 30 14.13 40.32 -14.81
C CYS A 30 15.00 41.58 -14.82
N THR A 31 16.03 41.63 -13.98
CA THR A 31 17.26 42.41 -14.23
C THR A 31 18.42 41.76 -13.50
N ASP A 32 19.44 41.39 -14.29
CA ASP A 32 20.71 40.80 -13.88
C ASP A 32 21.66 41.78 -13.16
N GLU A 33 22.63 41.15 -12.46
CA GLU A 33 23.95 41.60 -11.94
C GLU A 33 24.07 42.12 -10.49
N PRO A 34 25.25 41.98 -9.84
CA PRO A 34 26.18 40.84 -9.81
C PRO A 34 26.51 40.39 -8.36
N GLU A 35 26.96 39.14 -8.20
CA GLU A 35 27.32 38.55 -6.91
C GLU A 35 28.61 39.13 -6.32
N THR A 36 28.57 39.50 -5.05
CA THR A 36 29.74 39.81 -4.23
C THR A 36 30.05 38.66 -3.28
N GLU A 37 31.27 38.15 -3.37
CA GLU A 37 31.91 37.19 -2.46
C GLU A 37 31.78 37.59 -0.97
N ALA A 38 31.45 36.60 -0.13
CA ALA A 38 31.86 36.59 1.27
C ALA A 38 32.20 35.15 1.69
N GLU A 39 33.46 34.98 2.11
CA GLU A 39 34.13 33.74 2.49
C GLU A 39 33.45 32.99 3.66
N LEU A 40 33.43 31.65 3.57
CA LEU A 40 33.29 30.73 4.71
C LEU A 40 34.61 29.97 4.91
N PRO A 41 35.08 29.79 6.16
CA PRO A 41 36.38 29.20 6.41
C PRO A 41 36.36 27.67 6.32
N THR A 42 37.42 27.18 5.69
CA THR A 42 37.86 25.79 5.53
C THR A 42 38.19 25.08 6.85
N SER A 43 37.86 23.79 6.94
CA SER A 43 38.87 22.76 7.25
C SER A 43 38.48 21.40 6.69
N ALA A 44 39.33 20.89 5.81
CA ALA A 44 39.24 19.60 5.15
C ALA A 44 39.90 18.48 5.97
N ALA A 45 39.42 17.26 5.78
CA ALA A 45 40.26 16.07 5.77
C ALA A 45 39.66 15.06 4.76
N THR A 46 40.22 15.06 3.56
CA THR A 46 40.00 14.08 2.50
C THR A 46 40.99 12.92 2.62
N VAL A 47 40.52 11.70 2.41
CA VAL A 47 41.34 10.57 1.95
C VAL A 47 40.65 9.96 0.75
N ALA A 48 41.32 10.02 -0.40
CA ALA A 48 40.92 9.39 -1.66
C ALA A 48 41.56 8.00 -1.78
N ILE A 49 40.83 7.03 -2.35
CA ILE A 49 41.41 5.81 -2.91
C ILE A 49 40.73 5.53 -4.26
N ASP A 50 41.58 5.39 -5.28
CA ASP A 50 41.30 5.06 -6.69
C ASP A 50 41.29 3.53 -6.87
N PRO A 51 40.48 2.95 -7.80
CA PRO A 51 40.32 1.51 -7.96
C PRO A 51 41.32 0.95 -8.99
N THR A 52 41.76 -0.31 -8.81
CA THR A 52 41.99 -1.31 -9.88
C THR A 52 42.81 -2.52 -9.41
N ALA A 53 42.48 -3.67 -10.00
CA ALA A 53 43.28 -4.87 -10.25
C ALA A 53 43.14 -6.09 -9.30
N ALA A 54 42.48 -7.13 -9.84
CA ALA A 54 42.73 -8.55 -9.54
C ALA A 54 44.13 -8.99 -10.04
N PRO A 55 44.65 -10.17 -9.61
CA PRO A 55 44.55 -11.34 -10.49
C PRO A 55 44.45 -12.74 -9.81
N THR A 56 43.70 -13.61 -10.51
CA THR A 56 43.84 -15.04 -10.86
C THR A 56 44.83 -16.03 -10.20
N GLU A 57 44.25 -17.22 -9.93
CA GLU A 57 44.67 -18.64 -10.16
C GLU A 57 46.05 -19.20 -9.73
N ALA A 58 46.04 -20.36 -9.02
CA ALA A 58 46.20 -21.71 -9.63
C ALA A 58 46.66 -22.82 -8.63
N ALA A 59 46.12 -24.03 -8.83
CA ALA A 59 46.76 -25.36 -8.67
C ALA A 59 47.05 -25.87 -7.22
N THR A 60 46.86 -27.15 -6.82
CA THR A 60 46.76 -28.45 -7.53
C THR A 60 46.42 -29.58 -6.53
N ALA A 61 45.67 -30.60 -7.00
CA ALA A 61 45.87 -32.07 -6.88
C ALA A 61 46.36 -32.70 -5.54
N THR A 62 46.00 -33.91 -5.07
CA THR A 62 45.13 -35.07 -5.42
C THR A 62 45.46 -36.11 -4.32
N THR A 63 44.54 -36.98 -3.88
CA THR A 63 44.83 -38.41 -3.60
C THR A 63 43.55 -39.22 -3.40
N VAL A 64 43.61 -40.47 -3.86
CA VAL A 64 42.54 -41.45 -4.08
C VAL A 64 42.80 -42.67 -3.19
N THR A 65 41.75 -43.32 -2.64
CA THR A 65 41.59 -44.79 -2.47
C THR A 65 40.20 -45.09 -1.86
N GLU A 66 39.29 -45.77 -2.58
CA GLU A 66 38.85 -47.20 -2.47
C GLU A 66 38.12 -47.57 -1.15
N ALA A 67 37.01 -48.33 -1.05
CA ALA A 67 36.06 -48.98 -1.98
C ALA A 67 34.85 -49.57 -1.17
N ALA A 68 33.66 -49.67 -1.82
CA ALA A 68 32.52 -50.62 -1.64
C ALA A 68 31.78 -50.69 -0.27
N THR A 69 30.44 -50.82 -0.13
CA THR A 69 29.41 -51.51 -0.93
C THR A 69 27.98 -51.02 -0.55
N ALA A 70 27.12 -50.90 -1.57
CA ALA A 70 25.65 -50.86 -1.71
C ALA A 70 24.67 -50.96 -0.49
N THR A 71 23.58 -50.17 -0.54
CA THR A 71 22.21 -50.63 -0.89
C THR A 71 21.18 -49.49 -1.13
N ALA A 72 20.67 -49.42 -2.36
CA ALA A 72 19.33 -49.06 -2.87
C ALA A 72 18.48 -47.89 -2.30
N SER A 73 18.20 -46.90 -3.18
CA SER A 73 16.96 -46.10 -3.25
C SER A 73 16.71 -45.68 -4.73
N PRO A 74 15.50 -45.25 -5.12
CA PRO A 74 14.93 -45.50 -6.46
C PRO A 74 15.28 -44.50 -7.56
N ALA A 75 15.09 -44.98 -8.79
CA ALA A 75 15.30 -44.41 -10.11
C ALA A 75 15.25 -42.87 -10.26
N THR A 76 16.39 -42.30 -10.61
CA THR A 76 16.53 -41.11 -11.44
C THR A 76 16.03 -41.39 -12.86
N VAL A 77 15.06 -40.60 -13.34
CA VAL A 77 14.74 -40.51 -14.77
C VAL A 77 15.68 -39.46 -15.36
N GLU A 78 16.60 -39.88 -16.23
CA GLU A 78 17.39 -38.97 -17.06
C GLU A 78 16.48 -38.30 -18.11
N PRO A 79 16.62 -36.99 -18.38
CA PRO A 79 15.87 -36.36 -19.45
C PRO A 79 16.42 -36.84 -20.79
N VAL A 80 15.56 -37.48 -21.57
CA VAL A 80 15.81 -37.75 -22.98
C VAL A 80 15.86 -36.41 -23.70
N ALA A 81 17.00 -36.10 -24.31
CA ALA A 81 17.15 -34.98 -25.22
C ALA A 81 16.16 -35.13 -26.39
N THR A 82 15.05 -34.41 -26.33
CA THR A 82 14.17 -34.21 -27.47
C THR A 82 14.73 -33.09 -28.32
N THR A 83 15.18 -33.47 -29.51
CA THR A 83 15.57 -32.61 -30.61
C THR A 83 14.52 -31.54 -30.89
N SER A 84 14.99 -30.29 -30.92
CA SER A 84 14.28 -29.08 -31.31
C SER A 84 13.49 -29.24 -32.61
N SER A 85 12.17 -29.04 -32.55
CA SER A 85 11.38 -28.64 -33.72
C SER A 85 11.58 -27.14 -33.95
N SER A 86 12.53 -26.80 -34.80
CA SER A 86 12.65 -25.44 -35.36
C SER A 86 11.41 -25.17 -36.24
N GLY A 87 10.51 -24.29 -35.78
CA GLY A 87 9.43 -23.76 -36.62
C GLY A 87 8.17 -23.25 -35.91
N ALA A 88 7.95 -23.57 -34.64
CA ALA A 88 6.92 -22.94 -33.82
C ALA A 88 7.60 -21.91 -32.91
N THR A 89 7.16 -20.66 -32.96
CA THR A 89 7.47 -19.68 -31.90
C THR A 89 6.91 -20.23 -30.59
N ASP A 90 7.71 -20.23 -29.53
CA ASP A 90 7.26 -20.64 -28.20
C ASP A 90 5.99 -19.85 -27.83
N PRO A 91 4.99 -20.48 -27.21
CA PRO A 91 3.71 -19.83 -26.93
C PRO A 91 3.83 -18.73 -25.87
N GLY A 92 4.93 -18.69 -25.10
CA GLY A 92 5.19 -17.68 -24.08
C GLY A 92 6.64 -17.63 -23.63
N GLY A 93 6.87 -16.94 -22.51
CA GLY A 93 8.14 -16.82 -21.81
C GLY A 93 8.03 -17.30 -20.36
N LEU A 94 9.12 -17.87 -19.85
CA LEU A 94 9.26 -18.31 -18.47
C LEU A 94 10.45 -17.59 -17.82
N ILE A 95 10.20 -16.93 -16.69
CA ILE A 95 11.25 -16.31 -15.87
C ILE A 95 11.19 -16.90 -14.47
N GLN A 96 12.22 -17.63 -14.06
CA GLN A 96 12.32 -18.10 -12.68
C GLN A 96 12.83 -16.96 -11.79
N MET A 97 12.15 -16.72 -10.68
CA MET A 97 12.57 -15.78 -9.64
C MET A 97 12.94 -16.56 -8.38
N THR A 98 14.15 -16.36 -7.87
CA THR A 98 14.63 -17.03 -6.64
C THR A 98 15.48 -16.10 -5.78
N PHE A 99 15.41 -16.28 -4.47
CA PHE A 99 16.37 -15.70 -3.53
C PHE A 99 16.38 -16.45 -2.21
N ASP A 100 17.48 -16.31 -1.47
CA ASP A 100 17.59 -16.71 -0.08
C ASP A 100 17.51 -15.46 0.81
N SER A 101 16.86 -15.58 1.97
CA SER A 101 16.76 -14.49 2.95
C SER A 101 16.67 -15.05 4.37
N GLN A 102 16.63 -14.13 5.35
CA GLN A 102 16.44 -14.40 6.75
C GLN A 102 15.34 -13.49 7.30
N VAL A 103 14.35 -14.09 7.95
CA VAL A 103 13.24 -13.37 8.60
C VAL A 103 13.28 -13.62 10.10
N GLY A 104 12.86 -12.65 10.90
CA GLY A 104 12.98 -12.74 12.34
C GLY A 104 11.97 -11.92 13.12
N VAL A 105 12.15 -11.96 14.44
CA VAL A 105 11.38 -11.22 15.44
C VAL A 105 12.35 -10.42 16.29
N LEU A 106 12.16 -9.11 16.34
CA LEU A 106 12.98 -8.21 17.14
C LEU A 106 12.65 -8.34 18.64
N LEU A 107 13.67 -8.44 19.49
CA LEU A 107 13.54 -8.56 20.95
C LEU A 107 13.91 -7.28 21.72
N ASP A 108 14.42 -6.26 21.04
CA ASP A 108 14.92 -5.03 21.65
C ASP A 108 13.85 -4.30 22.48
N GLU A 109 12.63 -4.25 21.95
CA GLU A 109 11.46 -3.63 22.59
C GLU A 109 10.86 -4.48 23.71
N VAL A 110 11.28 -5.74 23.83
CA VAL A 110 10.87 -6.65 24.90
C VAL A 110 11.58 -6.27 26.19
N ARG A 111 10.81 -6.07 27.26
CA ARG A 111 11.31 -5.86 28.62
C ARG A 111 12.35 -6.91 29.00
N ALA A 112 13.44 -6.47 29.62
CA ALA A 112 14.58 -7.34 29.93
C ALA A 112 14.21 -8.55 30.82
N ASP A 113 13.24 -8.40 31.72
CA ASP A 113 12.77 -9.48 32.60
C ASP A 113 11.89 -10.53 31.90
N LEU A 114 11.29 -10.20 30.76
CA LEU A 114 10.45 -11.09 29.97
C LEU A 114 11.16 -11.67 28.73
N ARG A 115 12.31 -11.09 28.34
CA ARG A 115 12.97 -11.37 27.06
C ARG A 115 13.31 -12.84 26.84
N GLU A 116 13.83 -13.53 27.85
CA GLU A 116 14.18 -14.95 27.71
C GLU A 116 12.95 -15.85 27.53
N THR A 117 11.87 -15.56 28.25
CA THR A 117 10.60 -16.29 28.12
C THR A 117 9.98 -16.06 26.75
N ILE A 118 9.94 -14.81 26.30
CA ILE A 118 9.40 -14.43 25.00
C ILE A 118 10.23 -15.01 23.85
N ALA A 119 11.56 -14.95 23.94
CA ALA A 119 12.46 -15.60 22.99
C ALA A 119 12.18 -17.10 22.87
N ALA A 120 11.97 -17.79 24.00
CA ALA A 120 11.64 -19.22 24.01
C ALA A 120 10.27 -19.49 23.35
N ASN A 121 9.27 -18.63 23.58
CA ASN A 121 7.96 -18.74 22.95
C ASN A 121 8.05 -18.55 21.43
N ILE A 122 8.80 -17.54 20.96
CA ILE A 122 9.02 -17.27 19.54
C ILE A 122 9.75 -18.46 18.87
N MET A 123 10.79 -19.00 19.50
CA MET A 123 11.47 -20.20 18.97
C MET A 123 10.56 -21.44 18.90
N ALA A 124 9.51 -21.48 19.72
CA ALA A 124 8.52 -22.57 19.74
C ALA A 124 7.33 -22.35 18.81
N GLN A 125 7.26 -21.22 18.10
CA GLN A 125 6.21 -20.94 17.12
C GLN A 125 6.20 -22.00 16.01
N SER A 126 5.00 -22.21 15.47
CA SER A 126 4.74 -23.17 14.41
C SER A 126 5.40 -22.76 13.09
N GLU A 127 5.59 -23.76 12.22
CA GLU A 127 6.05 -23.55 10.84
C GLU A 127 5.15 -22.56 10.08
N ALA A 128 3.84 -22.60 10.33
CA ALA A 128 2.87 -21.71 9.71
C ALA A 128 3.07 -20.23 10.09
N GLU A 129 3.42 -19.95 11.36
CA GLU A 129 3.71 -18.57 11.81
C GLU A 129 4.97 -18.02 11.15
N TRP A 130 6.01 -18.86 11.03
CA TRP A 130 7.26 -18.50 10.35
C TRP A 130 7.09 -18.34 8.85
N LEU A 131 6.31 -19.22 8.21
CA LEU A 131 5.96 -19.11 6.79
C LEU A 131 5.20 -17.81 6.52
N ALA A 132 4.19 -17.49 7.33
CA ALA A 132 3.45 -16.24 7.21
C ALA A 132 4.36 -15.01 7.36
N ARG A 133 5.41 -15.10 8.19
CA ARG A 133 6.40 -14.03 8.37
C ARG A 133 7.31 -13.88 7.15
N ALA A 134 7.82 -14.99 6.63
CA ALA A 134 8.59 -15.01 5.40
C ALA A 134 7.77 -14.45 4.22
N GLU A 135 6.52 -14.84 4.08
CA GLU A 135 5.60 -14.28 3.06
C GLU A 135 5.44 -12.77 3.18
N ARG A 136 5.30 -12.22 4.39
CA ARG A 136 5.26 -10.76 4.61
C ARG A 136 6.58 -10.10 4.18
N GLN A 137 7.73 -10.71 4.48
CA GLN A 137 9.01 -10.19 4.03
C GLN A 137 9.14 -10.23 2.49
N VAL A 138 8.71 -11.31 1.83
CA VAL A 138 8.68 -11.42 0.35
C VAL A 138 7.79 -10.32 -0.26
N ARG A 139 6.62 -10.04 0.31
CA ARG A 139 5.69 -9.01 -0.20
C ARG A 139 6.32 -7.62 -0.32
N LEU A 140 7.29 -7.30 0.53
CA LEU A 140 8.00 -6.02 0.50
C LEU A 140 8.70 -5.74 -0.83
N THR A 141 8.96 -6.76 -1.66
CA THR A 141 9.56 -6.55 -3.00
C THR A 141 8.59 -5.97 -4.02
N ARG A 142 7.27 -6.05 -3.77
CA ARG A 142 6.22 -5.80 -4.76
C ARG A 142 6.34 -4.43 -5.42
N LEU A 143 6.42 -3.34 -4.64
CA LEU A 143 6.46 -1.98 -5.18
C LEU A 143 7.63 -1.82 -6.17
N ARG A 144 8.84 -2.17 -5.73
CA ARG A 144 10.03 -2.06 -6.58
C ARG A 144 9.93 -2.88 -7.86
N LEU A 145 9.48 -4.13 -7.75
CA LEU A 145 9.41 -5.05 -8.87
C LEU A 145 8.36 -4.67 -9.91
N ASN A 146 7.23 -4.10 -9.47
CA ASN A 146 6.19 -3.62 -10.37
C ASN A 146 6.59 -2.32 -11.06
N PHE A 147 7.29 -1.42 -10.36
CA PHE A 147 7.60 -0.08 -10.86
C PHE A 147 9.09 0.14 -11.19
N ARG A 148 9.84 -0.92 -11.54
CA ARG A 148 11.28 -0.85 -11.89
C ARG A 148 11.59 0.25 -12.90
N GLY A 149 10.79 0.32 -13.98
CA GLY A 149 10.95 1.28 -15.06
C GLY A 149 10.72 2.76 -14.69
N PHE A 150 10.17 3.04 -13.50
CA PHE A 150 9.95 4.40 -13.03
C PHE A 150 11.27 5.12 -12.71
N ASN A 151 12.24 4.40 -12.15
CA ASN A 151 13.53 4.96 -11.74
C ASN A 151 14.64 4.73 -12.77
N GLU A 152 14.47 3.75 -13.68
CA GLU A 152 15.49 3.34 -14.63
C GLU A 152 14.90 3.16 -16.03
N ALA A 153 15.44 3.91 -16.99
CA ALA A 153 14.99 3.82 -18.38
C ALA A 153 15.52 2.54 -19.06
N GLY A 154 14.68 1.92 -19.89
CA GLY A 154 15.05 0.75 -20.70
C GLY A 154 14.89 -0.59 -19.98
N ILE A 155 14.31 -0.58 -18.78
CA ILE A 155 13.82 -1.76 -18.09
C ILE A 155 12.34 -1.58 -17.76
N GLY A 156 11.66 -2.68 -17.48
CA GLY A 156 10.23 -2.72 -17.16
C GLY A 156 9.93 -3.64 -15.97
N PRO A 157 8.64 -3.92 -15.72
CA PRO A 157 8.21 -4.69 -14.57
C PRO A 157 8.72 -6.14 -14.59
N LEU A 158 9.16 -6.62 -13.43
CA LEU A 158 9.39 -8.05 -13.14
C LEU A 158 8.56 -8.44 -11.91
N PRO A 159 7.22 -8.38 -12.03
CA PRO A 159 6.32 -8.34 -10.90
C PRO A 159 6.40 -9.63 -10.07
N LEU A 160 6.25 -9.47 -8.75
CA LEU A 160 6.03 -10.60 -7.86
C LEU A 160 4.74 -11.31 -8.28
N THR A 161 4.80 -12.63 -8.48
CA THR A 161 3.64 -13.40 -8.96
C THR A 161 2.53 -13.49 -7.90
N PRO A 162 1.32 -13.93 -8.25
CA PRO A 162 0.29 -14.28 -7.26
C PRO A 162 0.81 -15.24 -6.18
N ARG A 163 0.31 -15.10 -4.95
CA ARG A 163 0.83 -15.78 -3.75
C ARG A 163 0.68 -17.29 -3.81
N GLU A 164 -0.36 -17.77 -4.48
CA GLU A 164 -0.76 -19.18 -4.53
C GLU A 164 0.30 -20.08 -5.19
N ILE A 165 1.24 -19.47 -5.93
CA ILE A 165 2.32 -20.16 -6.65
C ILE A 165 3.71 -19.87 -6.09
N TRP A 166 3.80 -19.27 -4.91
CA TRP A 166 5.07 -19.11 -4.20
C TRP A 166 5.49 -20.42 -3.55
N ALA A 167 6.76 -20.76 -3.70
CA ALA A 167 7.41 -21.81 -2.93
C ALA A 167 8.37 -21.14 -1.94
N ILE A 168 8.04 -21.18 -0.66
CA ILE A 168 8.91 -20.75 0.42
C ILE A 168 9.31 -21.98 1.23
N GLU A 169 10.61 -22.25 1.29
CA GLU A 169 11.16 -23.36 2.07
C GLU A 169 11.93 -22.80 3.27
N LEU A 170 11.45 -23.11 4.48
CA LEU A 170 12.09 -22.72 5.73
C LEU A 170 13.27 -23.65 6.03
N ASP A 171 14.35 -23.10 6.59
CA ASP A 171 15.53 -23.88 6.95
C ASP A 171 15.17 -24.92 8.05
N PRO A 172 15.43 -26.22 7.82
CA PRO A 172 15.10 -27.28 8.78
C PRO A 172 15.89 -27.18 10.09
N ALA A 173 16.94 -26.35 10.16
CA ALA A 173 17.62 -26.04 11.41
C ALA A 173 16.72 -25.29 12.41
N GLY A 174 15.62 -24.68 11.95
CA GLY A 174 14.67 -23.94 12.77
C GLY A 174 15.19 -22.57 13.23
N PRO A 175 14.34 -21.81 13.94
CA PRO A 175 14.67 -20.46 14.37
C PRO A 175 15.80 -20.44 15.40
N GLN A 176 16.70 -19.46 15.30
CA GLN A 176 17.86 -19.29 16.17
C GLN A 176 17.99 -17.84 16.63
N ARG A 177 18.43 -17.65 17.88
CA ARG A 177 18.74 -16.31 18.38
C ARG A 177 20.08 -15.83 17.83
N ALA A 178 20.09 -14.65 17.24
CA ALA A 178 21.29 -14.03 16.68
C ALA A 178 21.18 -12.50 16.72
N GLU A 179 22.28 -11.83 16.40
CA GLU A 179 22.39 -10.37 16.38
C GLU A 179 22.58 -9.87 14.95
N ILE A 180 21.79 -8.87 14.54
CA ILE A 180 21.94 -8.16 13.26
C ILE A 180 22.01 -6.66 13.55
N ASN A 181 23.04 -5.98 13.04
CA ASN A 181 23.29 -4.55 13.29
C ASN A 181 23.28 -4.13 14.78
N GLY A 182 23.51 -5.05 15.71
CA GLY A 182 23.45 -4.78 17.16
C GLY A 182 22.09 -5.04 17.82
N HIS A 183 21.10 -5.50 17.05
CA HIS A 183 19.76 -5.84 17.53
C HIS A 183 19.65 -7.33 17.89
N ASP A 184 18.93 -7.65 18.95
CA ASP A 184 18.72 -9.03 19.42
C ASP A 184 17.46 -9.61 18.75
N LEU A 185 17.61 -10.67 17.95
CA LEU A 185 16.51 -11.26 17.18
C LEU A 185 16.44 -12.77 17.33
N ILE A 186 15.24 -13.32 17.14
CA ILE A 186 15.05 -14.72 16.73
C ILE A 186 14.89 -14.75 15.22
N LEU A 187 15.74 -15.49 14.52
CA LEU A 187 15.87 -15.47 13.07
C LEU A 187 15.71 -16.87 12.48
N LEU A 188 15.12 -16.96 11.29
CA LEU A 188 14.98 -18.18 10.51
C LEU A 188 15.32 -17.89 9.05
N ASN A 189 16.21 -18.70 8.48
CA ASN A 189 16.54 -18.63 7.06
C ASN A 189 15.41 -19.26 6.24
N TYR A 190 15.20 -18.74 5.03
CA TYR A 190 14.32 -19.36 4.06
C TYR A 190 14.81 -19.13 2.64
N SER A 191 14.39 -19.99 1.72
CA SER A 191 14.53 -19.79 0.28
C SER A 191 13.16 -19.51 -0.33
N PHE A 192 13.13 -18.68 -1.36
CA PHE A 192 11.94 -18.34 -2.12
C PHE A 192 12.13 -18.73 -3.59
N LYS A 193 11.06 -19.25 -4.20
CA LYS A 193 10.98 -19.53 -5.62
C LYS A 193 9.58 -19.25 -6.18
N THR A 194 9.53 -18.63 -7.35
CA THR A 194 8.34 -18.63 -8.23
C THR A 194 8.77 -18.60 -9.70
N VAL A 195 7.81 -18.75 -10.62
CA VAL A 195 8.03 -18.59 -12.06
C VAL A 195 6.97 -17.65 -12.64
N ILE A 196 7.44 -16.58 -13.26
CA ILE A 196 6.62 -15.69 -14.08
C ILE A 196 6.37 -16.40 -15.41
N VAL A 197 5.11 -16.63 -15.73
CA VAL A 197 4.66 -17.08 -17.06
C VAL A 197 4.09 -15.86 -17.77
N THR A 198 4.59 -15.50 -18.94
CA THR A 198 4.18 -14.31 -19.71
C THR A 198 4.26 -14.57 -21.21
N ASP A 199 3.99 -13.58 -22.07
CA ASP A 199 4.17 -13.71 -23.51
C ASP A 199 5.65 -13.89 -23.89
N ALA A 200 5.91 -14.34 -25.11
CA ALA A 200 7.26 -14.69 -25.54
C ALA A 200 8.24 -13.50 -25.61
N ALA A 201 7.72 -12.29 -25.89
CA ALA A 201 8.52 -11.09 -26.13
C ALA A 201 8.85 -10.34 -24.84
N SER A 202 7.89 -10.24 -23.91
CA SER A 202 8.00 -9.47 -22.67
C SER A 202 9.33 -9.60 -21.92
N PRO A 203 9.91 -10.80 -21.67
CA PRO A 203 11.10 -10.89 -20.84
C PRO A 203 12.29 -10.09 -21.36
N GLY A 204 12.52 -10.09 -22.69
CA GLY A 204 13.61 -9.31 -23.29
C GLY A 204 13.30 -7.82 -23.42
N THR A 205 12.02 -7.45 -23.42
CA THR A 205 11.56 -6.06 -23.43
C THR A 205 11.75 -5.40 -22.07
N VAL A 206 11.34 -6.08 -20.99
CA VAL A 206 11.40 -5.54 -19.62
C VAL A 206 12.76 -5.72 -18.95
N GLU A 207 13.59 -6.64 -19.45
CA GLU A 207 14.97 -6.82 -19.00
C GLU A 207 15.83 -7.37 -20.15
N PRO A 208 16.68 -6.55 -20.79
CA PRO A 208 17.52 -6.99 -21.89
C PRO A 208 18.40 -8.21 -21.57
N ALA A 209 18.79 -8.40 -20.29
CA ALA A 209 19.54 -9.58 -19.87
C ALA A 209 18.75 -10.90 -19.97
N LEU A 210 17.41 -10.84 -20.04
CA LEU A 210 16.49 -11.98 -20.15
C LEU A 210 15.97 -12.21 -21.59
N ALA A 211 16.57 -11.52 -22.57
CA ALA A 211 16.21 -11.66 -23.98
C ALA A 211 16.50 -13.06 -24.55
N GLU A 212 17.56 -13.72 -24.05
CA GLU A 212 17.99 -15.05 -24.48
C GLU A 212 17.76 -16.09 -23.38
N ILE A 213 17.49 -17.33 -23.77
CA ILE A 213 17.37 -18.46 -22.84
C ILE A 213 18.69 -18.65 -22.07
N GLY A 214 18.59 -18.81 -20.75
CA GLY A 214 19.72 -18.85 -19.81
C GLY A 214 20.25 -17.48 -19.42
N GLY A 215 19.63 -16.39 -19.90
CA GLY A 215 19.89 -15.03 -19.44
C GLY A 215 19.60 -14.86 -17.95
N LEU A 216 20.41 -14.06 -17.27
CA LEU A 216 20.35 -13.84 -15.84
C LEU A 216 20.33 -12.35 -15.52
N TRP A 217 19.44 -11.96 -14.60
CA TRP A 217 19.44 -10.64 -13.97
C TRP A 217 19.46 -10.81 -12.46
N THR A 218 20.23 -9.96 -11.78
CA THR A 218 20.29 -9.93 -10.30
C THR A 218 19.84 -8.57 -9.83
N GLU A 219 18.80 -8.54 -9.01
CA GLU A 219 18.26 -7.35 -8.37
C GLU A 219 18.64 -7.37 -6.88
N PRO A 220 19.58 -6.52 -6.41
CA PRO A 220 19.90 -6.41 -5.01
C PRO A 220 18.72 -5.85 -4.22
N PHE A 221 18.41 -6.44 -3.08
CA PHE A 221 17.32 -6.01 -2.23
C PHE A 221 17.73 -6.03 -0.76
N VAL A 222 17.27 -5.05 0.02
CA VAL A 222 17.43 -5.02 1.46
C VAL A 222 16.06 -5.20 2.10
N PHE A 223 15.94 -6.22 2.95
CA PHE A 223 14.77 -6.49 3.76
C PHE A 223 14.97 -5.99 5.20
N PRO A 224 13.89 -5.57 5.90
CA PRO A 224 13.90 -5.52 7.35
C PRO A 224 14.04 -6.94 7.90
N ALA A 225 14.90 -7.14 8.91
CA ALA A 225 15.06 -8.43 9.55
C ALA A 225 13.75 -8.93 10.19
N ASP A 226 12.97 -8.03 10.81
CA ASP A 226 11.59 -8.28 11.25
C ASP A 226 10.64 -7.39 10.43
N PRO A 227 9.80 -7.98 9.53
CA PRO A 227 8.91 -7.21 8.67
C PRO A 227 7.73 -6.59 9.43
N ASP A 228 7.45 -7.03 10.65
CA ASP A 228 6.33 -6.52 11.44
C ASP A 228 6.65 -5.16 12.06
N LEU A 229 5.60 -4.36 12.27
CA LEU A 229 5.66 -3.04 12.93
C LEU A 229 6.64 -2.06 12.26
N LEU A 230 6.83 -2.18 10.95
CA LEU A 230 7.81 -1.39 10.21
C LEU A 230 7.59 0.11 10.41
N THR A 231 6.39 0.62 10.13
CA THR A 231 6.11 2.07 10.23
C THR A 231 6.17 2.60 11.65
N GLN A 232 5.89 1.76 12.65
CA GLN A 232 6.02 2.13 14.05
C GLN A 232 7.49 2.26 14.46
N ARG A 233 8.38 1.43 13.89
CA ARG A 233 9.81 1.43 14.20
C ARG A 233 10.60 2.43 13.37
N THR A 234 10.27 2.60 12.08
CA THR A 234 11.03 3.45 11.15
C THR A 234 10.35 4.79 10.85
N GLY A 235 9.11 5.00 11.31
CA GLY A 235 8.29 6.11 10.82
C GLY A 235 8.14 6.04 9.30
N ASN A 236 8.25 7.19 8.63
CA ASN A 236 8.16 7.29 7.17
C ASN A 236 9.45 6.92 6.42
N ALA A 237 10.53 6.51 7.11
CA ALA A 237 11.86 6.37 6.49
C ALA A 237 11.93 5.35 5.35
N CYS A 238 11.13 4.28 5.44
CA CYS A 238 11.10 3.17 4.48
C CYS A 238 9.86 3.16 3.59
N ILE A 239 9.08 4.23 3.60
CA ILE A 239 7.82 4.35 2.86
C ILE A 239 8.05 5.25 1.66
N ASN A 240 7.71 4.74 0.48
CA ASN A 240 7.76 5.45 -0.78
C ASN A 240 6.34 5.82 -1.23
N GLU A 241 6.03 7.09 -1.03
CA GLU A 241 4.79 7.75 -1.45
C GLU A 241 4.91 8.35 -2.86
N ALA A 242 6.00 8.09 -3.62
CA ALA A 242 6.14 8.59 -4.98
C ALA A 242 5.04 8.01 -5.87
N GLY A 243 4.36 8.87 -6.61
CA GLY A 243 3.18 8.46 -7.41
C GLY A 243 1.91 8.23 -6.60
N PHE A 244 1.97 8.26 -5.26
CA PHE A 244 0.79 8.22 -4.39
C PHE A 244 0.40 9.63 -3.91
N PRO A 245 -0.89 9.86 -3.59
CA PRO A 245 -1.34 11.07 -2.90
C PRO A 245 -0.64 11.25 -1.55
N PRO A 246 -0.42 12.49 -1.07
CA PRO A 246 -0.05 12.70 0.32
C PRO A 246 -1.07 12.06 1.28
N ASN A 247 -0.61 11.64 2.45
CA ASN A 247 -1.37 10.96 3.51
C ASN A 247 -1.91 9.57 3.13
N SER A 248 -1.24 8.87 2.21
CA SER A 248 -1.69 7.56 1.69
C SER A 248 -1.04 6.34 2.34
N TYR A 249 -0.38 6.52 3.48
CA TYR A 249 0.26 5.43 4.21
C TYR A 249 -0.20 5.38 5.67
N ASP A 250 -0.38 4.17 6.16
CA ASP A 250 -0.66 3.87 7.55
C ASP A 250 0.08 2.61 8.01
N SER A 251 -0.22 2.13 9.21
CA SER A 251 0.39 0.91 9.76
C SER A 251 -0.07 -0.40 9.13
N HIS A 252 -1.11 -0.37 8.30
CA HIS A 252 -1.78 -1.53 7.73
C HIS A 252 -1.41 -1.74 6.25
N ASN A 253 -0.98 -0.70 5.54
CA ASN A 253 -0.65 -0.77 4.11
C ASN A 253 0.85 -0.66 3.75
N TYR A 254 1.74 -0.62 4.75
CA TYR A 254 3.19 -0.44 4.56
C TYR A 254 3.85 -1.46 3.60
N LEU A 255 3.29 -2.66 3.48
CA LEU A 255 3.80 -3.70 2.57
C LEU A 255 3.74 -3.26 1.11
N GLU A 256 2.79 -2.40 0.77
CA GLU A 256 2.57 -1.91 -0.59
C GLU A 256 3.46 -0.70 -0.93
N LEU A 257 4.08 -0.09 0.09
CA LEU A 257 4.82 1.16 -0.03
C LEU A 257 6.30 1.03 0.36
N TYR A 258 6.77 -0.18 0.68
CA TYR A 258 8.14 -0.37 1.13
C TYR A 258 9.18 -0.10 0.05
N ASP A 259 10.18 0.69 0.38
CA ASP A 259 11.31 0.96 -0.48
C ASP A 259 12.59 1.22 0.35
N PHE A 260 13.53 0.28 0.25
CA PHE A 260 14.79 0.36 1.00
C PHE A 260 15.75 1.47 0.55
N ALA A 261 15.54 2.07 -0.62
CA ALA A 261 16.42 3.09 -1.18
C ALA A 261 15.96 4.51 -0.85
N CYS A 262 14.83 4.68 -0.15
CA CYS A 262 14.39 5.99 0.30
C CYS A 262 15.42 6.67 1.18
N THR A 263 15.70 7.93 0.86
CA THR A 263 16.59 8.82 1.61
C THR A 263 15.79 9.92 2.30
N ALA A 264 16.32 10.43 3.42
CA ALA A 264 15.63 11.47 4.20
C ALA A 264 15.29 12.74 3.41
N ASP A 265 16.05 13.04 2.36
CA ASP A 265 15.90 14.20 1.47
C ASP A 265 15.10 13.90 0.19
N SER A 266 14.60 12.67 0.01
CA SER A 266 13.75 12.26 -1.12
C SER A 266 12.33 12.83 -0.98
N ALA A 267 12.19 14.13 -1.15
CA ALA A 267 10.95 14.89 -0.94
C ALA A 267 10.22 15.22 -2.25
N GLY A 268 8.91 15.43 -2.17
CA GLY A 268 8.08 15.96 -3.26
C GLY A 268 7.38 14.88 -4.09
N ALA A 269 6.71 15.27 -5.17
CA ALA A 269 5.81 14.38 -5.92
C ALA A 269 6.48 13.14 -6.53
N LEU A 270 7.77 13.25 -6.86
CA LEU A 270 8.59 12.14 -7.37
C LEU A 270 9.54 11.55 -6.31
N GLY A 271 9.55 12.12 -5.10
CA GLY A 271 10.34 11.64 -3.99
C GLY A 271 9.54 10.65 -3.13
N CYS A 272 10.24 9.86 -2.33
CA CYS A 272 9.63 8.90 -1.43
C CYS A 272 8.69 9.54 -0.41
N HIS A 273 8.92 10.79 -0.03
CA HIS A 273 8.25 11.40 1.11
C HIS A 273 7.41 12.59 0.67
N ARG A 274 6.08 12.42 0.73
CA ARG A 274 5.10 13.46 0.41
C ARG A 274 4.42 14.00 1.66
N THR A 275 4.16 13.14 2.64
CA THR A 275 3.43 13.52 3.87
C THR A 275 4.34 14.15 4.92
N SER A 276 5.44 13.48 5.22
CA SER A 276 6.36 13.87 6.29
C SER A 276 7.77 13.42 5.96
N LEU A 277 8.74 14.31 6.15
CA LEU A 277 10.15 13.98 5.92
C LEU A 277 10.72 13.23 7.14
N PRO A 278 11.31 12.04 6.95
CA PRO A 278 12.04 11.35 8.00
C PRO A 278 13.41 12.01 8.22
N THR A 279 14.03 11.71 9.36
CA THR A 279 15.39 12.19 9.68
C THR A 279 16.50 11.24 9.23
N LEU A 280 16.15 9.99 8.94
CA LEU A 280 17.05 8.92 8.52
C LEU A 280 16.62 8.43 7.13
N SER A 281 17.57 7.91 6.35
CA SER A 281 17.23 7.05 5.21
C SER A 281 16.60 5.74 5.69
N CYS A 282 15.95 4.98 4.79
CA CYS A 282 15.42 3.67 5.15
C CYS A 282 16.52 2.76 5.69
N GLN A 283 17.64 2.62 4.96
CA GLN A 283 18.78 1.81 5.42
C GLN A 283 19.25 2.20 6.83
N GLN A 284 19.40 3.49 7.11
CA GLN A 284 19.79 3.97 8.43
C GLN A 284 18.75 3.65 9.50
N ALA A 285 17.46 3.77 9.18
CA ALA A 285 16.38 3.44 10.09
C ALA A 285 16.32 1.92 10.37
N LEU A 286 16.48 1.07 9.36
CA LEU A 286 16.57 -0.38 9.53
C LEU A 286 17.75 -0.74 10.44
N ASP A 287 18.95 -0.25 10.14
CA ASP A 287 20.16 -0.53 10.92
C ASP A 287 20.08 0.01 12.36
N SER A 288 19.21 0.99 12.63
CA SER A 288 19.08 1.62 13.95
C SER A 288 17.96 1.03 14.81
N PHE A 289 16.95 0.40 14.20
CA PHE A 289 15.72 0.04 14.91
C PHE A 289 15.24 -1.40 14.70
N ILE A 290 15.74 -2.12 13.69
CA ILE A 290 15.20 -3.44 13.31
C ILE A 290 16.30 -4.46 12.98
N GLY A 291 17.32 -4.04 12.26
CA GLY A 291 18.27 -4.88 11.54
C GLY A 291 17.92 -5.01 10.06
N SER A 292 18.94 -5.11 9.21
CA SER A 292 18.80 -5.24 7.76
C SER A 292 19.36 -6.58 7.25
N VAL A 293 18.67 -7.16 6.26
CA VAL A 293 19.05 -8.41 5.60
C VAL A 293 19.16 -8.15 4.11
N SER A 294 20.36 -8.31 3.55
CA SER A 294 20.58 -8.17 2.11
C SER A 294 20.38 -9.50 1.39
N SER A 295 19.64 -9.47 0.29
CA SER A 295 19.40 -10.61 -0.59
C SER A 295 19.59 -10.21 -2.04
N ASP A 296 20.03 -11.16 -2.86
CA ASP A 296 20.10 -11.00 -4.31
C ASP A 296 18.93 -11.73 -4.95
N ILE A 297 17.97 -10.98 -5.50
CA ILE A 297 16.84 -11.55 -6.23
C ILE A 297 17.32 -11.94 -7.64
N GLN A 298 17.38 -13.23 -7.89
CA GLN A 298 17.82 -13.79 -9.17
C GLN A 298 16.64 -14.02 -10.08
N PHE A 299 16.72 -13.51 -11.30
CA PHE A 299 15.81 -13.78 -12.40
C PHE A 299 16.55 -14.55 -13.50
N GLU A 300 15.99 -15.68 -13.93
CA GLU A 300 16.56 -16.51 -15.00
C GLU A 300 15.54 -16.73 -16.11
N ARG A 301 15.92 -16.44 -17.37
CA ARG A 301 15.12 -16.79 -18.54
C ARG A 301 15.21 -18.29 -18.79
N LEU A 302 14.13 -19.02 -18.53
CA LEU A 302 14.07 -20.45 -18.80
C LEU A 302 13.74 -20.73 -20.27
N ALA A 303 14.13 -21.91 -20.76
CA ALA A 303 13.57 -22.45 -21.99
C ALA A 303 12.07 -22.74 -21.77
N TRP A 304 11.26 -22.55 -22.81
CA TRP A 304 9.84 -22.88 -22.71
C TRP A 304 9.65 -24.37 -22.38
N ASP A 305 8.91 -24.63 -21.31
CA ASP A 305 8.48 -25.96 -20.91
C ASP A 305 7.01 -25.88 -20.47
N GLU A 306 6.15 -26.61 -21.19
CA GLU A 306 4.70 -26.59 -20.97
C GLU A 306 4.31 -27.12 -19.59
N ALA A 307 5.05 -28.08 -19.03
CA ALA A 307 4.75 -28.63 -17.71
C ALA A 307 5.10 -27.62 -16.61
N VAL A 308 6.21 -26.89 -16.77
CA VAL A 308 6.56 -25.76 -15.89
C VAL A 308 5.50 -24.66 -16.01
N ALA A 309 5.19 -24.21 -17.23
CA ALA A 309 4.17 -23.19 -17.44
C ALA A 309 2.83 -23.59 -16.79
N ALA A 310 2.35 -24.81 -17.03
CA ALA A 310 1.10 -25.32 -16.46
C ALA A 310 1.07 -25.34 -14.92
N GLN A 311 2.23 -25.52 -14.26
CA GLN A 311 2.32 -25.47 -12.81
C GLN A 311 2.12 -24.05 -12.24
N TYR A 312 2.58 -23.03 -12.97
CA TYR A 312 2.59 -21.64 -12.51
C TYR A 312 1.51 -20.77 -13.16
N ARG A 313 0.69 -21.33 -14.06
CA ARG A 313 -0.43 -20.60 -14.68
C ARG A 313 -1.54 -20.29 -13.68
N ILE A 314 -1.81 -19.00 -13.48
CA ILE A 314 -2.88 -18.48 -12.61
C ILE A 314 -3.66 -17.38 -13.35
N GLY A 315 -4.93 -17.22 -12.98
CA GLY A 315 -5.82 -16.20 -13.52
C GLY A 315 -6.47 -16.59 -14.86
N PRO A 316 -7.44 -15.79 -15.33
CA PRO A 316 -8.07 -15.98 -16.63
C PRO A 316 -7.04 -15.96 -17.76
N ASN A 317 -7.25 -16.83 -18.75
CA ASN A 317 -6.40 -16.93 -19.93
C ASN A 317 -7.31 -16.89 -21.17
N ASN A 318 -7.62 -15.68 -21.62
CA ASN A 318 -8.60 -15.40 -22.67
C ASN A 318 -7.93 -14.74 -23.90
N PRO A 319 -6.97 -15.41 -24.57
CA PRO A 319 -6.23 -14.79 -25.67
C PRO A 319 -7.17 -14.37 -26.81
N GLY A 320 -6.98 -13.15 -27.29
CA GLY A 320 -7.76 -12.60 -28.42
C GLY A 320 -9.19 -12.19 -28.07
N THR A 321 -9.53 -12.05 -26.79
CA THR A 321 -10.73 -11.34 -26.36
C THR A 321 -10.41 -9.87 -26.09
N LEU A 322 -11.41 -9.01 -26.28
CA LEU A 322 -11.36 -7.59 -25.94
C LEU A 322 -11.22 -7.40 -24.40
N PRO A 323 -10.95 -6.17 -23.94
CA PRO A 323 -10.91 -5.88 -22.51
C PRO A 323 -12.23 -6.25 -21.81
N ASP A 324 -12.10 -6.87 -20.64
CA ASP A 324 -13.21 -7.34 -19.79
C ASP A 324 -12.76 -7.09 -18.34
N LEU A 325 -13.46 -6.21 -17.62
CA LEU A 325 -13.10 -5.78 -16.29
C LEU A 325 -13.86 -6.59 -15.24
N GLU A 326 -13.11 -7.09 -14.26
CA GLU A 326 -13.67 -7.84 -13.14
C GLU A 326 -13.32 -7.16 -11.83
N VAL A 327 -14.33 -6.88 -11.01
CA VAL A 327 -14.11 -6.45 -9.63
C VAL A 327 -13.63 -7.63 -8.79
N VAL A 328 -12.47 -7.49 -8.14
CA VAL A 328 -11.90 -8.55 -7.29
C VAL A 328 -12.58 -8.55 -5.92
N GLN A 329 -13.60 -9.39 -5.76
CA GLN A 329 -14.42 -9.46 -4.54
C GLN A 329 -13.61 -9.62 -3.24
N ASN A 330 -12.60 -10.49 -3.25
CA ASN A 330 -11.83 -10.82 -2.04
C ASN A 330 -11.01 -9.63 -1.51
N ASP A 331 -10.63 -8.69 -2.39
CA ASP A 331 -9.82 -7.53 -1.99
C ASP A 331 -10.62 -6.57 -1.11
N LEU A 332 -11.96 -6.51 -1.26
CA LEU A 332 -12.84 -5.77 -0.33
C LEU A 332 -12.68 -6.26 1.13
N GLY A 333 -12.18 -7.48 1.33
CA GLY A 333 -11.88 -8.05 2.64
C GLY A 333 -10.62 -7.50 3.31
N VAL A 334 -9.75 -6.85 2.53
CA VAL A 334 -8.63 -6.07 3.04
C VAL A 334 -9.17 -4.69 3.41
N ASN A 335 -9.75 -4.59 4.61
CA ASN A 335 -10.35 -3.38 5.12
C ASN A 335 -10.02 -3.17 6.61
N HIS A 336 -10.08 -1.91 7.04
CA HIS A 336 -9.91 -1.55 8.44
C HIS A 336 -10.66 -0.25 8.75
N ILE A 337 -10.97 -0.04 10.03
CA ILE A 337 -11.62 1.19 10.50
C ILE A 337 -10.60 1.99 11.28
N VAL A 338 -10.50 3.29 10.98
CA VAL A 338 -9.63 4.23 11.69
C VAL A 338 -10.35 5.53 12.02
N TYR A 339 -9.83 6.24 13.01
CA TYR A 339 -10.16 7.65 13.23
C TYR A 339 -9.12 8.53 12.54
N ARG A 340 -9.57 9.48 11.74
CA ARG A 340 -8.69 10.46 11.07
C ARG A 340 -9.23 11.87 11.26
N TRP A 341 -8.31 12.82 11.45
CA TRP A 341 -8.63 14.23 11.59
C TRP A 341 -8.52 14.94 10.23
N PHE A 342 -9.57 15.66 9.86
CA PHE A 342 -9.63 16.47 8.63
C PHE A 342 -9.75 17.95 8.97
N PRO A 343 -8.75 18.82 8.67
CA PRO A 343 -8.89 20.26 8.86
C PRO A 343 -9.98 20.88 7.95
N PRO A 344 -10.46 22.10 8.25
CA PRO A 344 -11.52 22.76 7.45
C PRO A 344 -11.23 22.99 5.97
N GLU A 345 -9.97 22.98 5.57
CA GLU A 345 -9.52 23.19 4.18
C GLU A 345 -8.91 21.90 3.59
N ASP A 346 -9.20 20.75 4.19
CA ASP A 346 -8.76 19.45 3.66
C ASP A 346 -9.39 19.19 2.30
N CYS A 347 -8.60 18.70 1.34
CA CYS A 347 -9.05 18.42 -0.02
C CYS A 347 -10.16 17.36 -0.03
N ALA A 348 -10.21 16.44 0.95
CA ALA A 348 -11.22 15.40 1.05
C ALA A 348 -12.64 15.99 1.23
N LEU A 349 -12.75 17.23 1.71
CA LEU A 349 -14.03 17.97 1.78
C LEU A 349 -14.46 18.45 0.39
N ALA A 350 -13.50 18.92 -0.42
CA ALA A 350 -13.77 19.40 -1.78
C ALA A 350 -14.13 18.25 -2.72
N GLU A 351 -13.56 17.07 -2.49
CA GLU A 351 -13.86 15.83 -3.22
C GLU A 351 -15.07 15.07 -2.65
N GLU A 352 -15.77 15.63 -1.65
CA GLU A 352 -16.93 15.00 -0.99
C GLU A 352 -16.65 13.60 -0.40
N ALA A 353 -15.39 13.28 -0.12
CA ALA A 353 -14.96 11.99 0.44
C ALA A 353 -15.18 11.89 1.96
N VAL A 354 -15.46 13.02 2.63
CA VAL A 354 -15.90 13.09 4.02
C VAL A 354 -17.01 14.12 4.20
N GLY A 355 -17.86 13.88 5.19
CA GLY A 355 -19.05 14.71 5.39
C GLY A 355 -18.83 16.09 5.99
N SER A 356 -17.76 16.26 6.77
CA SER A 356 -17.39 17.51 7.40
C SER A 356 -15.95 17.47 7.90
N ALA A 357 -15.40 18.64 8.23
CA ALA A 357 -14.13 18.74 8.93
C ALA A 357 -14.24 18.18 10.37
N GLY A 358 -13.08 17.89 10.95
CA GLY A 358 -12.90 17.38 12.31
C GLY A 358 -12.50 15.90 12.32
N TRP A 359 -12.67 15.26 13.46
CA TRP A 359 -12.52 13.81 13.58
C TRP A 359 -13.60 13.13 12.73
N ARG A 360 -13.21 12.15 11.92
CA ARG A 360 -14.08 11.25 11.17
C ARG A 360 -13.68 9.80 11.44
N ARG A 361 -14.68 8.92 11.50
CA ARG A 361 -14.51 7.48 11.55
C ARG A 361 -14.70 6.94 10.14
N ILE A 362 -13.66 6.35 9.58
CA ILE A 362 -13.65 5.92 8.18
C ILE A 362 -13.39 4.42 8.09
N LEU A 363 -14.12 3.75 7.19
CA LEU A 363 -13.88 2.37 6.77
C LEU A 363 -13.02 2.43 5.50
N THR A 364 -11.74 2.11 5.62
CA THR A 364 -10.79 2.00 4.50
C THR A 364 -10.85 0.59 3.93
N PHE A 365 -10.59 0.42 2.63
CA PHE A 365 -10.62 -0.89 1.98
C PHE A 365 -9.87 -0.89 0.64
N ASN A 366 -9.35 -2.05 0.23
CA ASN A 366 -8.88 -2.22 -1.15
C ASN A 366 -10.06 -2.25 -2.12
N ALA A 367 -9.91 -1.61 -3.27
CA ALA A 367 -10.78 -1.77 -4.42
C ALA A 367 -9.92 -2.06 -5.65
N THR A 368 -10.17 -3.20 -6.29
CA THR A 368 -9.33 -3.70 -7.37
C THR A 368 -10.19 -4.07 -8.56
N VAL A 369 -9.77 -3.60 -9.74
CA VAL A 369 -10.37 -3.97 -11.03
C VAL A 369 -9.32 -4.70 -11.86
N HIS A 370 -9.62 -5.94 -12.25
CA HIS A 370 -8.75 -6.81 -13.03
C HIS A 370 -9.19 -6.82 -14.49
N ASN A 371 -8.28 -6.51 -15.41
CA ASN A 371 -8.55 -6.77 -16.82
C ASN A 371 -8.32 -8.26 -17.11
N ILE A 372 -9.41 -9.02 -17.17
CA ILE A 372 -9.44 -10.46 -17.46
C ILE A 372 -9.56 -10.77 -18.96
N GLY A 373 -9.63 -9.73 -19.79
CA GLY A 373 -9.58 -9.81 -21.24
C GLY A 373 -8.19 -10.18 -21.76
N GLY A 374 -8.10 -10.47 -23.06
CA GLY A 374 -6.86 -10.79 -23.76
C GLY A 374 -6.15 -9.59 -24.37
N GLU A 375 -6.75 -8.41 -24.30
CA GLU A 375 -6.23 -7.15 -24.82
C GLU A 375 -6.21 -6.08 -23.73
N ALA A 376 -5.32 -5.09 -23.88
CA ALA A 376 -5.25 -3.97 -22.97
C ALA A 376 -6.50 -3.08 -23.07
N LEU A 377 -7.03 -2.66 -21.93
CA LEU A 377 -7.91 -1.51 -21.87
C LEU A 377 -7.06 -0.25 -22.09
N ASN A 378 -7.29 0.45 -23.20
CA ASN A 378 -6.57 1.68 -23.51
C ASN A 378 -7.51 2.89 -23.44
N ILE A 379 -7.35 3.73 -22.41
CA ILE A 379 -8.04 5.02 -22.30
C ILE A 379 -7.21 6.11 -23.01
N GLY A 380 -5.88 6.07 -22.82
CA GLY A 380 -4.92 6.91 -23.50
C GLY A 380 -4.41 8.09 -22.66
N GLU A 381 -3.64 8.97 -23.33
CA GLU A 381 -2.97 10.09 -22.69
C GLU A 381 -3.98 11.04 -22.04
N VAL A 382 -3.72 11.36 -20.77
CA VAL A 382 -4.41 12.44 -20.07
C VAL A 382 -3.95 13.75 -20.69
N ALA A 383 -4.68 14.22 -21.70
CA ALA A 383 -4.53 15.59 -22.14
C ALA A 383 -4.96 16.49 -20.98
N ALA A 384 -4.01 17.28 -20.44
CA ALA A 384 -4.15 18.10 -19.23
C ALA A 384 -5.42 18.97 -19.16
N ILE A 385 -6.12 19.13 -20.29
CA ILE A 385 -7.48 19.62 -20.39
C ILE A 385 -8.16 18.99 -21.63
N ASP A 386 -8.80 17.81 -21.49
CA ASP A 386 -9.87 17.44 -22.44
C ASP A 386 -11.14 18.25 -22.11
N VAL A 387 -11.07 19.56 -22.35
CA VAL A 387 -12.18 20.52 -22.18
C VAL A 387 -13.34 20.20 -23.11
N LEU A 388 -13.11 19.43 -24.17
CA LEU A 388 -14.14 19.14 -25.14
C LEU A 388 -15.15 18.17 -24.56
N HIS A 389 -14.68 17.16 -23.83
CA HIS A 389 -15.51 16.06 -23.35
C HIS A 389 -15.71 16.05 -21.83
N ASN A 390 -14.92 16.81 -21.06
CA ASN A 390 -15.01 16.91 -19.59
C ASN A 390 -14.93 15.56 -18.85
N ILE A 391 -14.30 14.54 -19.45
CA ILE A 391 -14.22 13.19 -18.88
C ILE A 391 -13.15 13.05 -17.80
N PHE A 392 -12.16 13.95 -17.78
CA PHE A 392 -11.14 13.98 -16.73
C PHE A 392 -11.43 15.08 -15.70
N GLU A 393 -11.40 14.70 -14.43
CA GLU A 393 -11.53 15.61 -13.29
C GLU A 393 -10.21 15.66 -12.50
N TYR A 394 -9.73 16.85 -12.18
CA TYR A 394 -8.52 16.98 -11.36
C TYR A 394 -8.84 16.73 -9.88
N SER A 395 -8.18 15.76 -9.27
CA SER A 395 -8.26 15.49 -7.84
C SER A 395 -7.22 16.32 -7.09
N PRO A 396 -7.62 17.33 -6.29
CA PRO A 396 -6.68 18.08 -5.46
C PRO A 396 -6.00 17.23 -4.37
N CYS A 397 -6.63 16.16 -3.90
CA CYS A 397 -5.99 15.23 -2.96
C CYS A 397 -4.89 14.42 -3.64
N HIS A 398 -5.16 13.92 -4.86
CA HIS A 398 -4.26 13.01 -5.55
C HIS A 398 -3.22 13.72 -6.41
N ASP A 399 -3.43 15.02 -6.67
CA ASP A 399 -2.57 15.87 -7.47
C ASP A 399 -2.39 15.37 -8.91
N HIS A 400 -3.44 14.72 -9.44
CA HIS A 400 -3.51 14.25 -10.83
C HIS A 400 -4.98 14.14 -11.30
N PHE A 401 -5.16 13.84 -12.59
CA PHE A 401 -6.49 13.71 -13.18
C PHE A 401 -7.04 12.30 -13.01
N HIS A 402 -8.31 12.24 -12.63
CA HIS A 402 -9.11 11.04 -12.55
C HIS A 402 -10.03 10.92 -13.77
N TYR A 403 -10.23 9.69 -14.24
CA TYR A 403 -11.27 9.35 -15.20
C TYR A 403 -12.63 9.36 -14.49
N SER A 404 -13.56 10.19 -14.99
CA SER A 404 -14.90 10.36 -14.42
C SER A 404 -15.74 9.10 -14.62
N ASN A 405 -16.62 8.82 -13.67
CA ASN A 405 -17.54 7.68 -13.70
C ASN A 405 -16.83 6.31 -13.82
N TYR A 406 -15.62 6.19 -13.27
CA TYR A 406 -14.88 4.93 -13.20
C TYR A 406 -15.60 3.86 -12.38
N GLY A 407 -16.24 4.22 -11.27
CA GLY A 407 -16.91 3.27 -10.39
C GLY A 407 -17.61 3.92 -9.22
N ALA A 408 -18.15 3.15 -8.30
CA ALA A 408 -18.79 3.63 -7.09
C ALA A 408 -18.70 2.60 -5.97
N PHE A 409 -18.53 3.06 -4.74
CA PHE A 409 -18.58 2.23 -3.54
C PHE A 409 -19.91 2.39 -2.81
N ASP A 410 -20.31 1.41 -2.03
CA ASP A 410 -21.50 1.54 -1.19
C ASP A 410 -21.44 0.63 0.04
N LEU A 411 -22.17 1.03 1.08
CA LEU A 411 -22.60 0.10 2.12
C LEU A 411 -24.05 -0.27 1.80
N VAL A 412 -24.25 -1.46 1.22
CA VAL A 412 -25.56 -1.92 0.74
C VAL A 412 -26.59 -1.85 1.88
N ASP A 413 -27.77 -1.32 1.57
CA ASP A 413 -28.88 -1.08 2.51
C ASP A 413 -28.58 -0.11 3.68
N VAL A 414 -27.39 0.51 3.72
CA VAL A 414 -27.03 1.56 4.67
C VAL A 414 -27.12 2.91 3.97
N ALA A 415 -28.02 3.77 4.45
CA ALA A 415 -28.12 5.12 3.92
C ALA A 415 -26.87 5.93 4.28
N LEU A 416 -26.00 6.15 3.29
CA LEU A 416 -24.85 7.03 3.44
C LEU A 416 -25.27 8.50 3.19
N PRO A 417 -24.88 9.43 4.07
CA PRO A 417 -25.22 10.85 3.90
C PRO A 417 -24.46 11.54 2.77
N PHE A 418 -23.42 10.90 2.22
CA PHE A 418 -22.53 11.46 1.21
C PHE A 418 -22.31 10.45 0.07
N SER A 419 -21.85 10.97 -1.08
CA SER A 419 -21.61 10.14 -2.25
C SER A 419 -20.38 9.25 -2.08
N SER A 420 -20.31 8.17 -2.84
CA SER A 420 -19.10 7.39 -3.01
C SER A 420 -18.23 7.94 -4.12
N LYS A 421 -16.91 7.75 -3.99
CA LYS A 421 -15.92 8.19 -4.97
C LYS A 421 -16.26 7.63 -6.36
N LYS A 422 -16.37 8.53 -7.34
CA LYS A 422 -16.77 8.18 -8.73
C LYS A 422 -15.69 8.30 -9.79
N ALA A 423 -14.54 8.83 -9.44
CA ALA A 423 -13.47 9.11 -10.38
C ALA A 423 -12.13 8.62 -9.80
N PHE A 424 -11.34 7.96 -10.66
CA PHE A 424 -10.04 7.37 -10.33
C PHE A 424 -9.10 7.53 -11.51
N CYS A 425 -7.79 7.61 -11.25
CA CYS A 425 -6.81 7.32 -12.27
C CYS A 425 -6.88 5.82 -12.63
N VAL A 426 -6.79 5.47 -13.90
CA VAL A 426 -6.80 4.07 -14.34
C VAL A 426 -5.41 3.68 -14.80
N GLN A 427 -4.77 2.74 -14.10
CA GLN A 427 -3.41 2.30 -14.41
C GLN A 427 -3.20 0.81 -14.11
N SER A 428 -2.08 0.26 -14.59
CA SER A 428 -1.66 -1.10 -14.24
C SER A 428 -0.74 -1.06 -13.02
N THR A 429 -1.25 -1.40 -11.84
CA THR A 429 -0.50 -1.34 -10.57
C THR A 429 0.11 -2.68 -10.16
N SER A 430 -0.51 -3.80 -10.57
CA SER A 430 -0.07 -5.16 -10.22
C SER A 430 -0.58 -6.20 -11.22
N ARG A 431 0.02 -7.39 -11.21
CA ARG A 431 -0.26 -8.44 -12.18
C ARG A 431 -0.86 -9.68 -11.51
N PHE A 432 -2.17 -9.87 -11.67
CA PHE A 432 -2.91 -10.96 -11.03
C PHE A 432 -3.01 -12.21 -11.91
N SER A 433 -2.93 -12.05 -13.23
CA SER A 433 -2.83 -13.18 -14.15
C SER A 433 -1.37 -13.51 -14.44
N ASN A 434 -0.98 -14.76 -14.24
CA ASN A 434 0.35 -15.26 -14.55
C ASN A 434 0.27 -16.30 -15.68
N ASN A 435 0.10 -15.85 -16.91
CA ASN A 435 0.02 -16.71 -18.08
C ASN A 435 0.49 -15.99 -19.35
N GLU A 436 0.50 -16.69 -20.48
CA GLU A 436 1.05 -16.20 -21.74
C GLU A 436 0.25 -15.07 -22.39
N SER A 437 -0.99 -14.86 -21.95
CA SER A 437 -1.85 -13.76 -22.38
C SER A 437 -1.71 -12.52 -21.50
N SER A 438 -0.83 -12.53 -20.49
CA SER A 438 -0.58 -11.36 -19.65
C SER A 438 0.84 -10.82 -19.85
N PRO A 439 1.05 -9.83 -20.73
CA PRO A 439 2.36 -9.22 -20.94
C PRO A 439 2.94 -8.58 -19.68
N LEU A 440 4.26 -8.47 -19.60
CA LEU A 440 4.95 -7.71 -18.54
C LEU A 440 5.09 -6.24 -18.89
N ASP A 441 5.20 -5.92 -20.18
CA ASP A 441 5.40 -4.55 -20.65
C ASP A 441 4.06 -3.81 -20.81
N HIS A 442 4.00 -2.57 -20.35
CA HIS A 442 2.88 -1.64 -20.54
C HIS A 442 3.32 -0.19 -20.32
N ALA A 443 2.58 0.75 -20.90
CA ALA A 443 2.78 2.20 -20.69
C ALA A 443 1.84 2.78 -19.61
N TYR A 444 0.88 1.99 -19.13
CA TYR A 444 -0.25 2.53 -18.38
C TYR A 444 0.11 3.06 -17.00
N SER A 445 -0.25 4.33 -16.78
CA SER A 445 0.02 5.13 -15.58
C SER A 445 -1.05 6.22 -15.46
N CYS A 446 -1.02 7.04 -14.41
CA CYS A 446 -1.96 8.18 -14.32
C CYS A 446 -1.79 9.26 -15.40
N THR A 447 -0.73 9.22 -16.21
CA THR A 447 -0.56 10.11 -17.37
C THR A 447 -1.00 9.50 -18.69
N ASP A 448 -0.96 8.17 -18.82
CA ASP A 448 -1.45 7.43 -19.99
C ASP A 448 -2.31 6.28 -19.47
N GLN A 449 -3.63 6.50 -19.39
CA GLN A 449 -4.50 5.67 -18.58
C GLN A 449 -4.94 4.39 -19.30
N GLY A 450 -5.07 3.31 -18.55
CA GLY A 450 -5.45 2.00 -19.05
C GLY A 450 -5.05 0.84 -18.14
N ILE A 451 -5.46 -0.38 -18.49
CA ILE A 451 -5.14 -1.59 -17.74
C ILE A 451 -4.68 -2.67 -18.71
N GLN A 452 -3.42 -3.09 -18.61
CA GLN A 452 -2.85 -4.16 -19.43
C GLN A 452 -3.59 -5.48 -19.18
N ALA A 453 -3.66 -6.36 -20.19
CA ALA A 453 -4.23 -7.68 -20.07
C ALA A 453 -3.58 -8.47 -18.92
N GLY A 454 -4.40 -8.97 -17.99
CA GLY A 454 -3.96 -9.70 -16.81
C GLY A 454 -3.38 -8.84 -15.67
N TRP A 455 -3.38 -7.53 -15.82
CA TRP A 455 -3.04 -6.57 -14.78
C TRP A 455 -4.29 -6.02 -14.10
N VAL A 456 -4.08 -5.43 -12.94
CA VAL A 456 -5.12 -4.79 -12.15
C VAL A 456 -4.83 -3.30 -11.98
N ASP A 457 -5.90 -2.54 -11.82
CA ASP A 457 -5.89 -1.23 -11.20
C ASP A 457 -6.34 -1.41 -9.74
N GLU A 458 -5.41 -1.23 -8.81
CA GLU A 458 -5.63 -1.45 -7.36
C GLU A 458 -5.53 -0.14 -6.60
N TYR A 459 -6.60 0.19 -5.90
CA TYR A 459 -6.68 1.27 -4.93
C TYR A 459 -6.64 0.68 -3.52
N ILE A 460 -5.48 0.72 -2.87
CA ILE A 460 -5.23 0.08 -1.58
C ILE A 460 -5.92 0.79 -0.40
N ALA A 461 -6.28 0.04 0.63
CA ALA A 461 -6.71 0.59 1.91
C ALA A 461 -5.60 1.51 2.49
N GLY A 462 -6.00 2.65 3.05
CA GLY A 462 -5.09 3.68 3.55
C GLY A 462 -4.66 4.73 2.52
N LEU A 463 -4.92 4.48 1.22
CA LEU A 463 -4.79 5.49 0.17
C LEU A 463 -5.74 6.68 0.42
N ASP A 464 -5.29 7.90 0.14
CA ASP A 464 -6.12 9.07 0.40
C ASP A 464 -7.43 9.00 -0.41
N VAL A 465 -8.54 9.42 0.21
CA VAL A 465 -9.94 9.28 -0.24
C VAL A 465 -10.41 7.87 -0.64
N GLN A 466 -9.68 6.81 -0.24
CA GLN A 466 -10.06 5.41 -0.44
C GLN A 466 -10.77 4.82 0.80
N TRP A 467 -11.97 5.31 1.08
CA TRP A 467 -12.78 4.90 2.22
C TRP A 467 -14.26 5.24 2.07
N ILE A 468 -15.07 4.74 3.01
CA ILE A 468 -16.42 5.23 3.30
C ILE A 468 -16.41 5.92 4.67
N ASP A 469 -16.92 7.16 4.73
CA ASP A 469 -17.12 7.88 5.97
C ASP A 469 -18.33 7.31 6.74
N ILE A 470 -18.05 6.62 7.85
CA ILE A 470 -19.03 5.94 8.68
C ILE A 470 -19.34 6.70 9.97
N THR A 471 -18.92 7.97 10.08
CA THR A 471 -19.05 8.76 11.32
C THR A 471 -20.50 8.91 11.78
N GLU A 472 -21.42 9.12 10.84
CA GLU A 472 -22.85 9.34 11.12
C GLU A 472 -23.69 8.06 10.90
N VAL A 473 -23.06 6.93 10.61
CA VAL A 473 -23.76 5.65 10.42
C VAL A 473 -24.21 5.14 11.80
N PRO A 474 -25.51 4.93 12.04
CA PRO A 474 -25.99 4.39 13.31
C PRO A 474 -25.57 2.93 13.46
N VAL A 475 -24.67 2.65 14.41
CA VAL A 475 -24.22 1.28 14.71
C VAL A 475 -24.83 0.79 16.03
N PRO A 476 -25.53 -0.37 16.05
CA PRO A 476 -26.01 -0.99 17.28
C PRO A 476 -24.87 -1.33 18.26
N ALA A 477 -25.20 -1.52 19.54
CA ALA A 477 -24.19 -1.82 20.57
C ALA A 477 -23.43 -3.14 20.33
N ASP A 478 -24.06 -4.10 19.66
CA ASP A 478 -23.47 -5.37 19.22
C ASP A 478 -22.77 -5.29 17.85
N GLY A 479 -22.69 -4.09 17.27
CA GLY A 479 -22.13 -3.84 15.94
C GLY A 479 -23.16 -3.97 14.82
N LEU A 480 -22.70 -3.68 13.61
CA LEU A 480 -23.48 -3.73 12.37
C LEU A 480 -22.78 -4.70 11.40
N ASN A 481 -23.50 -5.73 10.98
CA ASN A 481 -23.11 -6.51 9.79
C ASN A 481 -23.62 -5.75 8.57
N ALA A 482 -22.72 -5.12 7.83
CA ALA A 482 -23.00 -4.42 6.59
C ALA A 482 -22.44 -5.21 5.41
N THR A 483 -22.76 -4.77 4.20
CA THR A 483 -22.19 -5.31 2.97
C THR A 483 -21.50 -4.16 2.25
N LEU A 484 -20.20 -4.29 2.01
CA LEU A 484 -19.41 -3.34 1.24
C LEU A 484 -19.48 -3.73 -0.23
N GLY A 485 -19.99 -2.85 -1.08
CA GLY A 485 -20.08 -3.03 -2.52
C GLY A 485 -19.10 -2.16 -3.29
N PHE A 486 -18.65 -2.67 -4.44
CA PHE A 486 -17.92 -1.91 -5.44
C PHE A 486 -18.48 -2.24 -6.82
N SER A 487 -18.97 -1.21 -7.52
CA SER A 487 -19.30 -1.26 -8.94
C SER A 487 -18.22 -0.54 -9.73
N SER A 488 -17.52 -1.23 -10.62
CA SER A 488 -16.72 -0.60 -11.68
C SER A 488 -17.60 -0.32 -12.89
N ASN A 489 -17.27 0.72 -13.66
CA ASN A 489 -17.85 1.07 -14.95
C ASN A 489 -19.40 1.05 -15.02
N GLY A 490 -20.12 1.27 -13.93
CA GLY A 490 -21.58 1.07 -13.89
C GLY A 490 -22.39 1.96 -14.84
N ASP A 491 -21.79 3.07 -15.30
CA ASP A 491 -22.40 4.02 -16.23
C ASP A 491 -21.92 3.84 -17.70
N GLY A 492 -21.06 2.86 -17.97
CA GLY A 492 -20.53 2.55 -19.31
C GLY A 492 -19.64 3.65 -19.89
N PHE A 493 -18.74 4.20 -19.07
CA PHE A 493 -17.76 5.21 -19.45
C PHE A 493 -16.43 4.61 -19.92
N ILE A 494 -16.13 3.38 -19.51
CA ILE A 494 -14.95 2.63 -19.92
C ILE A 494 -15.36 1.68 -21.04
N CYS A 495 -14.62 1.65 -22.14
CA CYS A 495 -14.95 0.81 -23.28
C CYS A 495 -14.44 -0.63 -23.08
N GLU A 496 -15.31 -1.48 -22.54
CA GLU A 496 -15.12 -2.94 -22.49
C GLU A 496 -15.62 -3.56 -23.79
N GLY A 497 -14.87 -3.32 -24.85
CA GLY A 497 -15.26 -3.62 -26.22
C GLY A 497 -14.35 -2.98 -27.25
N GLU A 498 -14.85 -2.80 -28.47
CA GLU A 498 -14.11 -2.10 -29.53
C GLU A 498 -14.40 -0.59 -29.48
N PRO A 499 -13.39 0.28 -29.34
CA PRO A 499 -13.58 1.72 -29.41
C PRO A 499 -14.01 2.13 -30.83
N VAL A 500 -15.05 2.96 -30.94
CA VAL A 500 -15.48 3.49 -32.23
C VAL A 500 -14.59 4.69 -32.59
N LEU A 501 -13.86 4.55 -33.69
CA LEU A 501 -12.94 5.58 -34.19
C LEU A 501 -13.49 6.29 -35.44
N ASP A 502 -13.11 7.54 -35.62
CA ASP A 502 -13.43 8.34 -36.80
C ASP A 502 -12.53 7.98 -38.01
N ALA A 503 -12.68 8.70 -39.12
CA ALA A 503 -11.90 8.45 -40.34
C ALA A 503 -10.38 8.71 -40.20
N ASN A 504 -9.96 9.42 -39.14
CA ASN A 504 -8.56 9.70 -38.81
C ASN A 504 -8.00 8.74 -37.75
N GLY A 505 -8.85 7.86 -37.20
CA GLY A 505 -8.47 6.96 -36.10
C GLY A 505 -8.59 7.60 -34.72
N GLU A 506 -9.32 8.72 -34.59
CA GLU A 506 -9.57 9.40 -33.31
C GLU A 506 -10.84 8.87 -32.64
N GLN A 507 -10.88 8.84 -31.31
CA GLN A 507 -12.04 8.37 -30.53
C GLN A 507 -13.29 9.20 -30.85
N VAL A 508 -14.41 8.52 -31.13
CA VAL A 508 -15.72 9.16 -31.28
C VAL A 508 -16.38 9.29 -29.90
N TRP A 509 -17.03 10.42 -29.65
CA TRP A 509 -17.65 10.75 -28.37
C TRP A 509 -19.16 10.96 -28.51
N GLU A 510 -19.91 10.62 -27.45
CA GLU A 510 -21.35 10.87 -27.36
C GLU A 510 -21.74 11.53 -26.02
N PRO A 511 -22.81 12.34 -26.00
CA PRO A 511 -23.34 12.90 -24.77
C PRO A 511 -23.79 11.79 -23.80
N SER A 512 -23.28 11.80 -22.57
CA SER A 512 -23.60 10.76 -21.57
C SER A 512 -24.86 11.07 -20.75
N GLY A 513 -25.29 12.34 -20.72
CA GLY A 513 -26.32 12.82 -19.80
C GLY A 513 -25.84 13.10 -18.37
N PHE A 514 -24.55 12.90 -18.09
CA PHE A 514 -23.90 13.33 -16.85
C PHE A 514 -23.31 14.73 -16.98
N PHE A 515 -23.15 15.41 -15.85
CA PHE A 515 -22.68 16.79 -15.80
C PHE A 515 -21.64 16.97 -14.70
N THR A 516 -20.63 17.79 -14.98
CA THR A 516 -19.67 18.23 -13.96
C THR A 516 -20.38 19.04 -12.87
N PRO A 517 -19.75 19.24 -11.68
CA PRO A 517 -20.29 20.13 -10.66
C PRO A 517 -20.56 21.56 -11.15
N ALA A 518 -19.84 22.02 -12.19
CA ALA A 518 -20.04 23.31 -12.84
C ALA A 518 -21.22 23.32 -13.85
N GLY A 519 -21.86 22.17 -14.09
CA GLY A 519 -23.00 22.00 -14.99
C GLY A 519 -22.62 21.84 -16.46
N ALA A 520 -21.36 21.53 -16.78
CA ALA A 520 -20.95 21.19 -18.13
C ALA A 520 -21.28 19.72 -18.43
N GLU A 521 -21.75 19.42 -19.63
CA GLU A 521 -22.03 18.04 -20.07
C GLU A 521 -20.72 17.25 -20.15
N ILE A 522 -20.76 16.02 -19.67
CA ILE A 522 -19.66 15.06 -19.79
C ILE A 522 -19.99 14.14 -20.97
N ASP A 523 -19.09 14.03 -21.94
CA ASP A 523 -19.22 13.06 -23.01
C ASP A 523 -18.50 11.76 -22.61
N ARG A 524 -18.95 10.65 -23.18
CA ARG A 524 -18.31 9.33 -23.01
C ARG A 524 -17.86 8.77 -24.36
N PRO A 525 -16.84 7.90 -24.40
CA PRO A 525 -16.41 7.29 -25.64
C PRO A 525 -17.50 6.38 -26.20
N VAL A 526 -17.75 6.47 -27.50
CA VAL A 526 -18.61 5.51 -28.20
C VAL A 526 -17.88 4.18 -28.28
N CYS A 527 -18.52 3.13 -27.80
CA CYS A 527 -17.97 1.79 -27.69
C CYS A 527 -18.93 0.75 -28.28
N GLU A 528 -18.39 -0.16 -29.08
CA GLU A 528 -19.06 -1.42 -29.41
C GLU A 528 -18.76 -2.42 -28.30
N PHE A 529 -19.53 -2.33 -27.21
CA PHE A 529 -19.39 -3.20 -26.04
C PHE A 529 -19.55 -4.68 -26.39
N VAL A 530 -18.78 -5.53 -25.72
CA VAL A 530 -19.04 -6.97 -25.75
C VAL A 530 -20.37 -7.31 -25.08
N ASP A 531 -20.97 -8.43 -25.51
CA ASP A 531 -22.19 -8.94 -24.86
C ASP A 531 -21.92 -9.20 -23.36
N ASP A 532 -22.84 -8.74 -22.51
CA ASP A 532 -22.76 -8.86 -21.05
C ASP A 532 -21.47 -8.27 -20.44
N TRP A 533 -20.93 -7.19 -21.01
CA TRP A 533 -19.71 -6.51 -20.53
C TRP A 533 -19.76 -6.12 -19.04
N ASP A 534 -20.94 -5.89 -18.47
CA ASP A 534 -21.13 -5.44 -17.09
C ASP A 534 -21.31 -6.59 -16.08
N ARG A 535 -21.28 -7.86 -16.52
CA ARG A 535 -21.63 -9.02 -15.69
C ARG A 535 -20.76 -9.24 -14.45
N ASN A 536 -19.51 -8.77 -14.49
CA ASN A 536 -18.44 -8.94 -13.51
C ASN A 536 -17.91 -7.60 -12.97
N ASN A 537 -18.58 -6.52 -13.33
CA ASN A 537 -18.28 -5.16 -12.89
C ASN A 537 -18.83 -4.83 -11.51
N TYR A 538 -19.38 -5.80 -10.79
CA TYR A 538 -19.87 -5.61 -9.43
C TYR A 538 -19.44 -6.77 -8.54
N ALA A 539 -18.93 -6.42 -7.37
CA ALA A 539 -18.75 -7.35 -6.28
C ALA A 539 -19.12 -6.71 -4.95
N GLU A 540 -19.48 -7.57 -4.00
CA GLU A 540 -19.79 -7.16 -2.65
C GLU A 540 -19.21 -8.15 -1.63
N LEU A 541 -18.88 -7.68 -0.43
CA LEU A 541 -18.42 -8.53 0.66
C LEU A 541 -19.04 -8.10 1.98
N GLY A 542 -19.43 -9.06 2.81
CA GLY A 542 -19.90 -8.78 4.16
C GLY A 542 -18.77 -8.20 5.02
N VAL A 543 -19.04 -7.09 5.70
CA VAL A 543 -18.11 -6.43 6.62
C VAL A 543 -18.76 -6.20 7.97
N PHE A 544 -17.96 -6.27 9.03
CA PHE A 544 -18.43 -6.00 10.39
C PHE A 544 -17.95 -4.63 10.86
N ILE A 545 -18.90 -3.77 11.22
CA ILE A 545 -18.63 -2.44 11.76
C ILE A 545 -18.95 -2.48 13.26
N PRO A 546 -17.95 -2.42 14.16
CA PRO A 546 -18.20 -2.42 15.60
C PRO A 546 -18.83 -1.09 16.03
N ALA A 547 -19.57 -1.12 17.15
CA ALA A 547 -20.25 0.06 17.71
C ALA A 547 -19.28 1.21 18.01
N THR A 548 -18.11 0.87 18.54
CA THR A 548 -17.01 1.76 18.87
C THR A 548 -15.68 1.13 18.43
N GLY A 549 -14.60 1.91 18.50
CA GLY A 549 -13.26 1.41 18.21
C GLY A 549 -12.91 1.34 16.72
N THR A 550 -11.71 0.81 16.47
CA THR A 550 -10.96 0.80 15.22
C THR A 550 -10.23 -0.55 15.06
N ALA A 551 -9.36 -0.67 14.06
CA ALA A 551 -8.40 -1.78 13.94
C ALA A 551 -7.58 -2.01 15.21
N VAL A 552 -7.24 -0.93 15.93
CA VAL A 552 -6.52 -0.96 17.22
C VAL A 552 -7.25 -1.80 18.28
N THR A 553 -8.58 -1.82 18.22
CA THR A 553 -9.44 -2.59 19.14
C THR A 553 -9.83 -3.97 18.63
N GLN A 554 -9.40 -4.34 17.43
CA GLN A 554 -9.59 -5.69 16.90
C GLN A 554 -8.47 -6.62 17.38
N ALA A 555 -8.70 -7.93 17.34
CA ALA A 555 -7.62 -8.89 17.59
C ALA A 555 -6.47 -8.66 16.60
N CYS A 556 -5.24 -8.90 17.04
CA CYS A 556 -4.08 -8.79 16.16
C CYS A 556 -4.16 -9.81 15.03
N SER A 557 -4.08 -9.30 13.80
CA SER A 557 -3.65 -10.12 12.67
C SER A 557 -2.16 -10.40 12.85
N PHE A 558 -1.79 -11.67 12.69
CA PHE A 558 -0.44 -12.18 12.97
C PHE A 558 -0.06 -12.13 14.46
N ALA A 559 0.91 -12.94 14.87
CA ALA A 559 1.43 -12.97 16.23
C ALA A 559 2.27 -11.72 16.57
N THR A 560 1.78 -10.53 16.23
CA THR A 560 2.36 -9.24 16.62
C THR A 560 2.09 -8.99 18.10
N PHE A 561 3.08 -8.42 18.79
CA PHE A 561 3.04 -8.22 20.24
C PHE A 561 3.73 -6.93 20.61
N GLY A 562 3.80 -6.67 21.92
CA GLY A 562 4.56 -5.53 22.42
C GLY A 562 3.79 -4.22 22.31
N PRO A 563 4.41 -3.13 22.77
CA PRO A 563 3.69 -1.89 23.03
C PRO A 563 3.35 -1.10 21.76
N PHE A 564 4.07 -1.33 20.66
CA PHE A 564 3.94 -0.56 19.42
C PHE A 564 2.88 -1.09 18.45
N ARG A 565 2.34 -2.30 18.67
CA ARG A 565 1.32 -2.88 17.78
C ARG A 565 0.06 -2.03 17.68
N ASP A 566 -0.66 -2.08 16.57
CA ASP A 566 -1.91 -1.34 16.33
C ASP A 566 -3.14 -2.24 16.32
N CYS A 567 -3.18 -3.15 17.29
CA CYS A 567 -4.21 -4.17 17.46
C CYS A 567 -4.20 -4.73 18.88
N GLY A 568 -5.25 -5.46 19.25
CA GLY A 568 -5.35 -6.20 20.50
C GLY A 568 -5.42 -5.30 21.74
N PHE A 569 -5.98 -4.09 21.58
CA PHE A 569 -6.31 -3.20 22.69
C PHE A 569 -7.81 -3.22 22.97
N SER A 570 -8.19 -2.79 24.17
CA SER A 570 -9.56 -2.55 24.57
C SER A 570 -9.64 -1.19 25.25
N GLU A 571 -10.71 -0.45 25.00
CA GLU A 571 -10.94 0.83 25.67
C GLU A 571 -11.30 0.58 27.14
N VAL A 572 -10.67 1.33 28.05
CA VAL A 572 -11.05 1.35 29.46
C VAL A 572 -12.23 2.30 29.60
N GLU A 573 -13.39 1.76 29.97
CA GLU A 573 -14.57 2.57 30.25
C GLU A 573 -14.33 3.44 31.49
N LEU A 574 -14.20 4.75 31.27
CA LEU A 574 -14.10 5.75 32.32
C LEU A 574 -15.36 6.62 32.35
N PRO A 575 -15.83 7.07 33.53
CA PRO A 575 -16.83 8.13 33.61
C PRO A 575 -16.34 9.37 32.86
N GLU A 576 -17.22 10.02 32.09
CA GLU A 576 -16.86 11.18 31.27
C GLU A 576 -16.17 12.30 32.08
N ALA A 577 -16.60 12.51 33.33
CA ALA A 577 -16.00 13.50 34.22
C ALA A 577 -14.54 13.18 34.63
N GLU A 578 -14.11 11.92 34.50
CA GLU A 578 -12.73 11.48 34.76
C GLU A 578 -11.87 11.50 33.48
N ALA A 579 -12.51 11.28 32.32
CA ALA A 579 -11.86 11.32 31.01
C ALA A 579 -11.65 12.76 30.47
N ILE A 580 -12.32 13.75 31.06
CA ILE A 580 -12.20 15.17 30.71
C ILE A 580 -11.31 15.89 31.73
N CYS A 581 -10.37 16.69 31.23
CA CYS A 581 -9.38 17.37 32.05
C CYS A 581 -8.96 18.72 31.42
N GLN A 582 -8.21 19.56 32.14
CA GLN A 582 -7.62 20.75 31.55
C GLN A 582 -6.31 20.39 30.84
N PRO A 583 -6.12 20.79 29.57
CA PRO A 583 -4.88 20.53 28.86
C PRO A 583 -3.66 21.03 29.63
N GLY A 584 -2.65 20.17 29.75
CA GLY A 584 -1.44 20.45 30.51
C GLY A 584 -1.49 20.06 31.99
N ASP A 585 -2.66 19.70 32.54
CA ASP A 585 -2.74 19.15 33.90
C ASP A 585 -2.12 17.75 33.94
N GLU A 586 -1.42 17.43 35.03
CA GLU A 586 -0.93 16.09 35.30
C GLU A 586 -2.07 15.19 35.75
N MET A 587 -2.34 14.15 34.97
CA MET A 587 -3.35 13.14 35.24
C MET A 587 -2.72 11.94 35.93
N THR A 588 -3.48 11.29 36.80
CA THR A 588 -3.11 9.99 37.36
C THR A 588 -4.36 9.13 37.40
N VAL A 589 -4.38 8.08 36.59
CA VAL A 589 -5.52 7.18 36.46
C VAL A 589 -5.14 5.82 37.04
N SER A 590 -6.05 5.25 37.82
CA SER A 590 -5.91 3.88 38.31
C SER A 590 -6.61 2.93 37.34
N LEU A 591 -5.88 1.93 36.87
CA LEU A 591 -6.43 0.86 36.06
C LEU A 591 -7.35 -0.02 36.93
N PRO A 592 -8.46 -0.51 36.35
CA PRO A 592 -9.30 -1.53 36.96
C PRO A 592 -8.50 -2.73 37.49
N ALA A 593 -8.89 -3.26 38.65
CA ALA A 593 -8.12 -4.32 39.34
C ALA A 593 -8.06 -5.65 38.58
N ASP A 594 -9.05 -5.92 37.73
CA ASP A 594 -9.10 -7.06 36.80
C ASP A 594 -8.03 -6.97 35.71
N LEU A 595 -7.61 -5.75 35.35
CA LEU A 595 -6.49 -5.50 34.45
C LEU A 595 -5.13 -5.55 35.17
N LEU A 596 -5.06 -5.97 36.44
CA LEU A 596 -3.79 -6.13 37.17
C LEU A 596 -3.34 -7.59 37.28
N ALA A 597 -3.92 -8.50 36.48
CA ALA A 597 -3.60 -9.93 36.51
C ALA A 597 -2.37 -10.32 35.64
N THR A 598 -2.01 -9.49 34.67
CA THR A 598 -0.92 -9.72 33.71
C THR A 598 -0.15 -8.41 33.49
N ASP A 599 0.96 -8.46 32.73
CA ASP A 599 1.63 -7.24 32.26
C ASP A 599 0.84 -6.64 31.09
N TRP A 600 0.62 -5.32 31.11
CA TRP A 600 -0.18 -4.62 30.11
C TRP A 600 0.61 -3.52 29.43
N THR A 601 0.21 -3.22 28.20
CA THR A 601 0.51 -1.94 27.55
C THR A 601 -0.68 -1.02 27.75
N VAL A 602 -0.41 0.20 28.20
CA VAL A 602 -1.39 1.27 28.27
C VAL A 602 -1.05 2.34 27.24
N ARG A 603 -2.02 2.68 26.42
CA ARG A 603 -1.94 3.73 25.41
C ARG A 603 -2.97 4.81 25.72
N VAL A 604 -2.51 6.06 25.72
CA VAL A 604 -3.35 7.24 25.90
C VAL A 604 -3.54 7.88 24.53
N CYS A 605 -4.79 7.98 24.13
CA CYS A 605 -5.21 8.63 22.91
C CYS A 605 -5.97 9.92 23.22
N GLU A 606 -6.12 10.77 22.21
CA GLU A 606 -6.99 11.93 22.28
C GLU A 606 -8.45 11.49 22.52
N ARG A 607 -9.26 12.40 23.06
CA ARG A 607 -10.72 12.27 23.07
C ARG A 607 -11.31 13.30 22.12
N SER A 608 -12.36 12.94 21.42
CA SER A 608 -13.17 13.88 20.64
C SER A 608 -14.31 14.42 21.51
N ALA A 609 -14.53 15.73 21.47
CA ALA A 609 -15.69 16.35 22.12
C ALA A 609 -17.02 15.98 21.44
N LEU A 610 -16.98 15.56 20.17
CA LEU A 610 -18.15 15.18 19.37
C LEU A 610 -18.39 13.67 19.38
N GLN A 611 -17.33 12.88 19.27
CA GLN A 611 -17.39 11.42 19.07
C GLN A 611 -17.04 10.61 20.34
N GLY A 612 -16.47 11.25 21.37
CA GLY A 612 -16.05 10.55 22.58
C GLY A 612 -14.67 9.90 22.42
N GLY A 613 -14.53 8.65 22.87
CA GLY A 613 -13.25 7.96 22.89
C GLY A 613 -12.70 7.70 21.48
N LEU A 614 -11.41 7.97 21.26
CA LEU A 614 -10.74 7.70 19.99
C LEU A 614 -9.69 6.61 20.19
N ALA A 615 -9.84 5.50 19.48
CA ALA A 615 -8.86 4.43 19.48
C ALA A 615 -7.76 4.71 18.43
N CYS A 616 -6.64 5.27 18.88
CA CYS A 616 -5.54 5.76 18.04
C CYS A 616 -4.42 4.73 17.82
N GLU A 617 -3.80 4.80 16.65
CA GLU A 617 -2.60 4.04 16.33
C GLU A 617 -1.39 4.55 17.15
N TYR A 618 -0.31 3.78 17.18
CA TYR A 618 0.89 4.05 17.97
C TYR A 618 1.46 5.44 17.66
N ARG A 619 1.49 5.80 16.37
CA ARG A 619 2.05 7.08 15.91
C ARG A 619 1.20 8.28 16.30
N ASP A 620 -0.09 8.07 16.51
CA ASP A 620 -1.04 9.08 16.99
C ASP A 620 -1.23 9.03 18.51
N SER A 621 -0.56 8.10 19.19
CA SER A 621 -0.62 8.00 20.64
C SER A 621 0.12 9.15 21.31
N LEU A 622 -0.50 9.69 22.35
CA LEU A 622 0.01 10.85 23.08
C LEU A 622 0.91 10.41 24.24
N PHE A 623 0.67 9.21 24.74
CA PHE A 623 1.48 8.57 25.76
C PHE A 623 1.34 7.05 25.65
N LEU A 624 2.44 6.34 25.90
CA LEU A 624 2.49 4.88 25.88
C LEU A 624 3.42 4.40 26.99
N THR A 625 2.96 3.42 27.76
CA THR A 625 3.81 2.77 28.77
C THR A 625 3.45 1.30 28.94
N GLY A 626 4.45 0.49 29.26
CA GLY A 626 4.22 -0.80 29.90
C GLY A 626 3.84 -0.60 31.36
N VAL A 627 2.90 -1.39 31.86
CA VAL A 627 2.45 -1.38 33.24
C VAL A 627 2.58 -2.80 33.79
N ASP A 628 3.33 -2.91 34.89
CA ASP A 628 3.49 -4.16 35.63
C ASP A 628 2.18 -4.49 36.36
N ARG A 629 1.86 -5.78 36.48
CA ARG A 629 0.73 -6.31 37.24
C ARG A 629 0.67 -5.76 38.68
N ASP A 630 1.81 -5.40 39.25
CA ASP A 630 1.92 -4.90 40.63
C ASP A 630 1.71 -3.37 40.76
N ASN A 631 1.58 -2.63 39.66
CA ASN A 631 1.48 -1.16 39.67
C ASN A 631 0.37 -0.62 38.76
N GLY A 632 -0.86 -0.56 39.26
CA GLY A 632 -2.03 -0.16 38.46
C GLY A 632 -2.24 1.33 38.21
N THR A 633 -1.23 2.20 38.34
CA THR A 633 -1.41 3.65 38.11
C THR A 633 -0.61 4.15 36.93
N VAL A 634 -1.26 4.95 36.08
CA VAL A 634 -0.64 5.58 34.91
C VAL A 634 -0.73 7.09 35.06
N SER A 635 0.40 7.78 34.90
CA SER A 635 0.48 9.23 34.94
C SER A 635 0.91 9.79 33.60
N PHE A 636 0.22 10.82 33.13
CA PHE A 636 0.45 11.47 31.85
C PHE A 636 -0.11 12.89 31.89
N THR A 637 0.33 13.75 30.97
CA THR A 637 -0.20 15.10 30.83
C THR A 637 -1.51 15.08 30.03
N CYS A 638 -2.55 15.71 30.56
CA CYS A 638 -3.84 15.84 29.88
C CYS A 638 -3.67 16.49 28.50
N PRO A 639 -4.12 15.85 27.42
CA PRO A 639 -4.00 16.42 26.10
C PRO A 639 -5.16 17.36 25.76
N ALA A 640 -4.92 18.25 24.80
CA ALA A 640 -5.96 19.05 24.19
C ALA A 640 -6.82 18.20 23.25
N MET A 641 -8.13 18.43 23.23
CA MET A 641 -9.03 17.88 22.22
C MET A 641 -9.08 18.83 21.03
N ARG A 642 -8.78 18.34 19.82
CA ARG A 642 -8.72 19.16 18.59
C ARG A 642 -10.07 19.76 18.20
N ASP A 643 -11.16 19.06 18.49
CA ASP A 643 -12.54 19.54 18.33
C ASP A 643 -13.17 20.04 19.64
N GLY A 644 -12.36 20.25 20.68
CA GLY A 644 -12.81 20.68 22.00
C GLY A 644 -13.43 22.09 22.01
N SER A 645 -14.48 22.26 22.81
CA SER A 645 -14.99 23.60 23.10
C SER A 645 -14.10 24.31 24.14
N PRO A 646 -14.15 25.65 24.26
CA PRO A 646 -13.45 26.37 25.34
C PRO A 646 -13.84 25.92 26.76
N ARG A 647 -14.93 25.16 26.92
CA ARG A 647 -15.40 24.62 28.21
C ARG A 647 -14.92 23.20 28.49
N LEU A 648 -14.61 22.43 27.46
CA LEU A 648 -14.06 21.07 27.54
C LEU A 648 -12.81 21.04 26.64
N PRO A 649 -11.72 21.73 27.02
CA PRO A 649 -10.59 21.91 26.12
C PRO A 649 -9.68 20.67 26.04
N GLY A 650 -9.80 19.72 26.96
CA GLY A 650 -8.94 18.54 27.04
C GLY A 650 -9.67 17.28 27.49
N GLY A 651 -9.10 16.15 27.14
CA GLY A 651 -9.66 14.84 27.45
C GLY A 651 -8.90 13.73 26.74
N PHE A 652 -9.02 12.53 27.28
CA PHE A 652 -8.25 11.37 26.83
C PHE A 652 -9.10 10.10 26.73
N THR A 653 -8.54 9.14 26.01
CA THR A 653 -9.05 7.77 25.91
C THR A 653 -7.94 6.84 26.37
N LEU A 654 -8.24 5.89 27.26
CA LEU A 654 -7.29 4.86 27.68
C LEU A 654 -7.57 3.57 26.95
N LEU A 655 -6.54 3.05 26.29
CA LEU A 655 -6.53 1.74 25.68
C LEU A 655 -5.57 0.84 26.45
N VAL A 656 -6.00 -0.39 26.72
CA VAL A 656 -5.20 -1.42 27.38
C VAL A 656 -5.13 -2.67 26.52
N GLY A 657 -3.95 -3.27 26.41
CA GLY A 657 -3.76 -4.54 25.74
C GLY A 657 -2.69 -5.37 26.46
N PRO A 658 -2.75 -6.70 26.44
CA PRO A 658 -1.74 -7.52 27.10
C PRO A 658 -0.36 -7.20 26.49
N TYR A 659 0.69 -7.13 27.31
CA TYR A 659 2.03 -6.84 26.80
C TYR A 659 2.50 -7.97 25.86
N TRP A 660 2.18 -9.20 26.26
CA TRP A 660 2.32 -10.42 25.48
C TRP A 660 1.00 -11.20 25.59
N ALA A 661 0.39 -11.54 24.46
CA ALA A 661 -0.67 -12.54 24.46
C ALA A 661 0.01 -13.91 24.31
N ASP A 662 -0.07 -14.75 25.35
CA ASP A 662 0.22 -16.18 25.17
C ASP A 662 -0.69 -16.66 24.03
N GLY A 663 -0.08 -17.29 23.02
CA GLY A 663 -0.63 -17.50 21.68
C GLY A 663 -2.15 -17.65 21.64
N ALA A 664 -2.79 -16.87 20.75
CA ALA A 664 -4.18 -17.08 20.40
C ALA A 664 -4.36 -18.56 20.01
N GLU A 665 -5.16 -19.29 20.80
CA GLU A 665 -5.77 -20.56 20.38
C GLU A 665 -6.73 -20.35 19.20
#